data_AF-A0A7K1KCB1-F1
#
_entry.id   AF-A0A7K1KCB1-F1
#
_cell.length_a   1.000
_cell.length_b   1.000
_cell.length_c   1.000
_cell.angle_alpha   90.00
_cell.angle_beta   90.00
_cell.angle_gamma   90.00
#
_symmetry.space_group_name_H-M   'P 1'
#
loop_
_entity.id
_entity.type
_entity.pdbx_description
1 polymer ?
#
loop_
_entity_poly.entity_id
_entity_poly.type
_entity_poly.pdbx_seq_one_letter_code
_entity_poly.pdbx_strand_id
1 'polypeptide(L)'
;MTTRYGQLAYTSFDKVGSAGGWQVKESTGGLTADETQQLIAGVRTVFHPMEPLPAYPIPEQLERGPRRLAYRPLDTGGAGYWHSIPAGTDSTGRPGNVFAHVLMDRQPDAARRPIEWWRSAQWLRPYGSAAVARAALPPRAPEPGAVVTKDSVIGFALDPTTWRLPTLFGLLDAVAAALAGGAPVVLGAESAESAAQWIGMVSFLMSSGTSAELSFSTFDRADQLGLALQSGQHLTALPIGDLGSVPAGVVVIGETEMLSLGELGGEPHRTAAGQSIEATAWSAMAQVVLLDPTSARTVLDDIDRFAAQVPDGGLHPAWPMAMAVMAGAEFADAADEAHDVITAYSPRGVPTGSTAAHTIAGVLREVVGTSTAEAWQAVQLLPDGPAADFADVSYLCRALGDDAWLTQPGPIPLGPRMFHGKETPDDVRVAIGPALQRARGTGPERVLRVVDLLLRAGVRDDQLVTALRTDVVVQLDDPSRAAELSRRLGAEGRLTLAAALLRTSAGDVAAGTIGDGLLDWLADGVDIPTATELSRAQPWDSGWTRAAVRGVRAARRGPSAPGDRVAELWWLGVSGSPQFVQVAADSVWDPADLLAVVGDGALPGAAAVRTLLGAPDSPELDRLADKVIDGNDDSAAVAHAAVRHITPQQWMQQRYVDTHQRAYLPFWEQALATARPGDLHRDFSAGLLAFAVLGTIAGQPFPDGCHTLAADPDLAAEAVRRVLPLVDGYEISPHVVLAVSLLHTLAAEDADTPVVGVEAVLAQLAEQVAAPLQNDDHDVEGAAMLMAQMSGDMSDGALRRYRKMVSRLLTRRADAQPSLAARLRGSR
;
A
#
# COMPACT_ATOMS: atom_id res chain seq x y z
N MET A 1 -35.96 16.04 9.57
CA MET A 1 -35.75 15.24 8.34
C MET A 1 -35.46 16.22 7.21
N THR A 2 -34.31 16.09 6.56
CA THR A 2 -33.93 16.90 5.40
C THR A 2 -34.69 16.42 4.17
N THR A 3 -35.25 17.33 3.37
CA THR A 3 -35.95 17.01 2.12
C THR A 3 -34.94 16.74 1.00
N ARG A 4 -35.30 16.04 -0.08
CA ARG A 4 -34.40 15.83 -1.24
C ARG A 4 -33.81 17.15 -1.75
N TYR A 5 -34.67 18.14 -1.94
CA TYR A 5 -34.28 19.46 -2.41
C TYR A 5 -34.08 20.45 -1.27
N GLY A 6 -33.05 21.28 -1.39
CA GLY A 6 -32.87 22.53 -0.65
C GLY A 6 -32.80 23.70 -1.62
N GLN A 7 -33.36 24.85 -1.25
CA GLN A 7 -33.33 26.04 -2.12
C GLN A 7 -32.80 27.24 -1.34
N LEU A 8 -32.12 28.14 -2.06
CA LEU A 8 -31.54 29.36 -1.53
C LEU A 8 -31.76 30.51 -2.52
N ALA A 9 -32.26 31.64 -2.03
CA ALA A 9 -32.26 32.90 -2.76
C ALA A 9 -31.15 33.80 -2.22
N TYR A 10 -30.25 34.27 -3.10
CA TYR A 10 -29.13 35.14 -2.73
C TYR A 10 -29.12 36.39 -3.60
N THR A 11 -29.10 37.57 -2.97
CA THR A 11 -29.15 38.87 -3.65
C THR A 11 -28.77 40.01 -2.70
N SER A 12 -28.54 41.21 -3.23
CA SER A 12 -28.45 42.43 -2.42
C SER A 12 -29.86 42.95 -2.12
N PHE A 13 -30.23 43.04 -0.84
CA PHE A 13 -31.52 43.60 -0.40
C PHE A 13 -31.46 44.12 1.05
N ASP A 14 -32.44 44.94 1.42
CA ASP A 14 -32.62 45.43 2.79
C ASP A 14 -33.43 44.43 3.62
N LYS A 15 -32.77 43.79 4.59
CA LYS A 15 -33.43 42.96 5.60
C LYS A 15 -33.81 43.82 6.79
N VAL A 16 -35.03 43.68 7.29
CA VAL A 16 -35.49 44.39 8.51
C VAL A 16 -34.52 44.11 9.66
N GLY A 17 -33.86 45.14 10.16
CA GLY A 17 -32.90 45.05 11.28
C GLY A 17 -31.45 44.73 10.91
N SER A 18 -31.07 44.72 9.62
CA SER A 18 -29.68 44.54 9.16
C SER A 18 -29.27 45.66 8.19
N ALA A 19 -27.98 45.98 8.12
CA ALA A 19 -27.44 46.82 7.05
C ALA A 19 -27.62 46.12 5.69
N GLY A 20 -27.96 46.89 4.64
CA GLY A 20 -28.13 46.39 3.28
C GLY A 20 -26.84 45.80 2.71
N GLY A 21 -26.96 44.74 1.89
CA GLY A 21 -25.83 44.06 1.28
C GLY A 21 -26.17 42.66 0.75
N TRP A 22 -25.16 42.00 0.18
CA TRP A 22 -25.25 40.63 -0.33
C TRP A 22 -25.43 39.63 0.80
N GLN A 23 -26.56 38.93 0.79
CA GLN A 23 -26.86 37.93 1.81
C GLN A 23 -27.90 36.92 1.30
N VAL A 24 -28.05 35.84 2.07
CA VAL A 24 -29.16 34.91 1.90
C VAL A 24 -30.47 35.63 2.23
N LYS A 25 -31.35 35.73 1.24
CA LYS A 25 -32.70 36.29 1.40
C LYS A 25 -33.64 35.28 2.06
N GLU A 26 -33.61 34.06 1.56
CA GLU A 26 -34.50 32.99 1.98
C GLU A 26 -33.83 31.64 1.72
N SER A 27 -34.11 30.67 2.58
CA SER A 27 -33.67 29.28 2.44
C SER A 27 -34.82 28.33 2.78
N THR A 28 -35.03 27.29 1.99
CA THR A 28 -36.04 26.25 2.24
C THR A 28 -35.44 24.84 2.12
N GLY A 29 -36.17 23.82 2.57
CA GLY A 29 -35.73 22.42 2.46
C GLY A 29 -34.65 21.98 3.45
N GLY A 30 -34.51 22.71 4.57
CA GLY A 30 -33.63 22.35 5.68
C GLY A 30 -32.16 22.26 5.29
N LEU A 31 -31.64 23.24 4.53
CA LEU A 31 -30.21 23.37 4.23
C LEU A 31 -29.40 23.46 5.53
N THR A 32 -28.33 22.67 5.63
CA THR A 32 -27.37 22.76 6.72
C THR A 32 -26.48 23.99 6.53
N ALA A 33 -25.69 24.34 7.57
CA ALA A 33 -24.74 25.45 7.48
C ALA A 33 -23.68 25.18 6.39
N ASP A 34 -23.16 23.96 6.33
CA ASP A 34 -22.13 23.55 5.37
C ASP A 34 -22.66 23.57 3.93
N GLU A 35 -23.86 23.01 3.69
CA GLU A 35 -24.52 23.06 2.39
C GLU A 35 -24.76 24.52 1.98
N THR A 36 -25.23 25.37 2.90
CA THR A 36 -25.45 26.79 2.63
C THR A 36 -24.16 27.49 2.23
N GLN A 37 -23.06 27.23 2.94
CA GLN A 37 -21.74 27.81 2.62
C GLN A 37 -21.23 27.34 1.25
N GLN A 38 -21.36 26.05 0.94
CA GLN A 38 -20.97 25.48 -0.35
C GLN A 38 -21.78 26.07 -1.51
N LEU A 39 -23.09 26.24 -1.33
CA LEU A 39 -23.97 26.87 -2.32
C LEU A 39 -23.63 28.36 -2.52
N ILE A 40 -23.37 29.11 -1.45
CA ILE A 40 -22.99 30.54 -1.54
C ILE A 40 -21.68 30.71 -2.32
N ALA A 41 -20.70 29.81 -2.15
CA ALA A 41 -19.42 29.87 -2.87
C ALA A 41 -19.57 29.82 -4.40
N GLY A 42 -20.66 29.23 -4.91
CA GLY A 42 -20.97 29.19 -6.34
C GLY A 42 -21.74 30.39 -6.88
N VAL A 43 -22.20 31.31 -6.02
CA VAL A 43 -22.99 32.47 -6.44
C VAL A 43 -22.11 33.52 -7.12
N ARG A 44 -22.58 34.04 -8.25
CA ARG A 44 -21.99 35.22 -8.91
C ARG A 44 -22.79 36.47 -8.52
N THR A 45 -22.14 37.40 -7.85
CA THR A 45 -22.74 38.68 -7.41
C THR A 45 -22.59 39.79 -8.46
N VAL A 46 -21.92 39.50 -9.57
CA VAL A 46 -21.76 40.41 -10.71
C VAL A 46 -22.26 39.71 -11.96
N PHE A 47 -23.09 40.39 -12.73
CA PHE A 47 -23.64 39.88 -13.99
C PHE A 47 -23.61 41.01 -15.03
N HIS A 48 -22.70 40.92 -16.00
CA HIS A 48 -22.56 41.91 -17.07
C HIS A 48 -23.10 41.32 -18.38
N PRO A 49 -24.39 41.51 -18.71
CA PRO A 49 -24.94 40.97 -19.94
C PRO A 49 -24.34 41.66 -21.18
N MET A 50 -24.33 40.98 -22.32
CA MET A 50 -23.95 41.57 -23.61
C MET A 50 -24.90 42.71 -23.99
N GLU A 51 -26.20 42.49 -23.80
CA GLU A 51 -27.24 43.51 -23.96
C GLU A 51 -27.90 43.78 -22.61
N PRO A 52 -27.64 44.95 -21.98
CA PRO A 52 -28.26 45.28 -20.70
C PRO A 52 -29.76 45.53 -20.86
N LEU A 53 -30.53 45.04 -19.89
CA LEU A 53 -31.95 45.38 -19.80
C LEU A 53 -32.11 46.90 -19.60
N PRO A 54 -33.07 47.54 -20.28
CA PRO A 54 -33.36 48.95 -20.03
C PRO A 54 -33.85 49.15 -18.59
N ALA A 55 -33.77 50.39 -18.08
CA ALA A 55 -34.14 50.70 -16.69
C ALA A 55 -35.60 50.33 -16.35
N TYR A 56 -36.49 50.37 -17.34
CA TYR A 56 -37.90 49.99 -17.23
C TYR A 56 -38.23 48.97 -18.32
N PRO A 57 -37.89 47.68 -18.13
CA PRO A 57 -38.10 46.67 -19.14
C PRO A 57 -39.57 46.27 -19.23
N ILE A 58 -40.06 46.06 -20.46
CA ILE A 58 -41.39 45.48 -20.70
C ILE A 58 -41.37 43.97 -20.44
N PRO A 59 -42.52 43.31 -20.22
CA PRO A 59 -42.58 41.87 -19.95
C PRO A 59 -41.85 41.00 -20.98
N GLU A 60 -41.95 41.33 -22.26
CA GLU A 60 -41.28 40.61 -23.35
C GLU A 60 -39.75 40.71 -23.26
N GLN A 61 -39.23 41.87 -22.81
CA GLN A 61 -37.79 42.07 -22.57
C GLN A 61 -37.32 41.30 -21.34
N LEU A 62 -38.12 41.22 -20.28
CA LEU A 62 -37.81 40.40 -19.11
C LEU A 62 -37.82 38.90 -19.43
N GLU A 63 -38.77 38.45 -20.25
CA GLU A 63 -38.82 37.06 -20.70
C GLU A 63 -37.60 36.69 -21.54
N ARG A 64 -37.19 37.56 -22.48
CA ARG A 64 -35.98 37.37 -23.30
C ARG A 64 -34.69 37.75 -22.57
N GLY A 65 -34.79 38.26 -21.34
CA GLY A 65 -33.66 38.78 -20.58
C GLY A 65 -32.54 37.77 -20.38
N PRO A 66 -31.30 38.25 -20.20
CA PRO A 66 -30.12 37.41 -20.10
C PRO A 66 -30.13 36.57 -18.81
N ARG A 67 -29.63 35.34 -18.91
CA ARG A 67 -29.66 34.35 -17.83
C ARG A 67 -28.36 33.57 -17.82
N ARG A 68 -28.00 33.10 -16.64
CA ARG A 68 -26.93 32.13 -16.43
C ARG A 68 -27.51 30.95 -15.68
N LEU A 69 -27.30 29.77 -16.22
CA LEU A 69 -27.41 28.52 -15.48
C LEU A 69 -26.01 27.96 -15.33
N ALA A 70 -25.62 27.64 -14.11
CA ALA A 70 -24.45 26.83 -13.85
C ALA A 70 -24.83 25.60 -13.04
N TYR A 71 -24.10 24.53 -13.25
CA TYR A 71 -24.29 23.24 -12.60
C TYR A 71 -22.94 22.67 -12.18
N ARG A 72 -22.91 21.96 -11.05
CA ARG A 72 -21.82 21.04 -10.70
C ARG A 72 -22.28 19.96 -9.71
N PRO A 73 -21.69 18.75 -9.74
CA PRO A 73 -21.77 17.81 -8.64
C PRO A 73 -21.06 18.37 -7.39
N LEU A 74 -21.53 17.97 -6.22
CA LEU A 74 -20.98 18.37 -4.92
C LEU A 74 -20.35 17.16 -4.22
N ASP A 75 -19.35 17.42 -3.37
CA ASP A 75 -18.60 16.39 -2.64
C ASP A 75 -19.48 15.48 -1.77
N THR A 76 -20.68 15.92 -1.41
CA THR A 76 -21.65 15.16 -0.62
C THR A 76 -22.46 14.14 -1.44
N GLY A 77 -22.14 13.94 -2.73
CA GLY A 77 -22.91 13.10 -3.66
C GLY A 77 -24.22 13.74 -4.15
N GLY A 78 -24.46 15.01 -3.80
CA GLY A 78 -25.56 15.82 -4.32
C GLY A 78 -25.11 16.69 -5.50
N ALA A 79 -25.99 17.56 -5.99
CA ALA A 79 -25.67 18.49 -7.05
C ALA A 79 -26.25 19.89 -6.80
N GLY A 80 -25.52 20.91 -7.26
CA GLY A 80 -25.91 22.31 -7.17
C GLY A 80 -26.27 22.90 -8.53
N TYR A 81 -27.32 23.71 -8.56
CA TYR A 81 -27.73 24.51 -9.70
C TYR A 81 -27.77 25.98 -9.30
N TRP A 82 -27.15 26.87 -10.09
CA TRP A 82 -27.16 28.31 -9.87
C TRP A 82 -27.81 29.01 -11.06
N HIS A 83 -29.05 29.46 -10.88
CA HIS A 83 -29.74 30.30 -11.86
C HIS A 83 -29.60 31.78 -11.46
N SER A 84 -28.85 32.55 -12.25
CA SER A 84 -28.56 33.97 -11.98
C SER A 84 -29.11 34.87 -13.09
N ILE A 85 -29.71 36.00 -12.69
CA ILE A 85 -30.24 37.02 -13.61
C ILE A 85 -29.92 38.44 -13.12
N PRO A 86 -29.86 39.44 -14.03
CA PRO A 86 -29.85 40.85 -13.62
C PRO A 86 -31.15 41.21 -12.89
N ALA A 87 -31.03 41.89 -11.76
CA ALA A 87 -32.15 42.26 -10.89
C ALA A 87 -32.41 43.78 -10.83
N GLY A 88 -31.76 44.56 -11.69
CA GLY A 88 -31.90 46.02 -11.75
C GLY A 88 -31.11 46.75 -10.66
N THR A 89 -31.66 47.85 -10.16
CA THR A 89 -31.07 48.59 -9.02
C THR A 89 -31.43 47.93 -7.69
N ASP A 90 -30.49 47.92 -6.76
CA ASP A 90 -30.76 47.49 -5.37
C ASP A 90 -31.66 48.49 -4.62
N SER A 91 -31.98 48.19 -3.36
CA SER A 91 -32.80 49.04 -2.47
C SER A 91 -32.19 50.42 -2.22
N THR A 92 -30.87 50.58 -2.39
CA THR A 92 -30.14 51.84 -2.24
C THR A 92 -30.00 52.63 -3.55
N GLY A 93 -30.55 52.09 -4.65
CA GLY A 93 -30.49 52.69 -5.98
C GLY A 93 -29.20 52.40 -6.76
N ARG A 94 -28.31 51.53 -6.24
CA ARG A 94 -27.08 51.14 -6.95
C ARG A 94 -27.42 50.18 -8.08
N PRO A 95 -26.95 50.43 -9.32
CA PRO A 95 -27.18 49.53 -10.44
C PRO A 95 -26.36 48.24 -10.28
N GLY A 96 -26.71 47.22 -11.07
CA GLY A 96 -25.92 45.97 -11.16
C GLY A 96 -26.27 44.92 -10.10
N ASN A 97 -27.46 44.98 -9.50
CA ASN A 97 -27.91 43.91 -8.62
C ASN A 97 -28.14 42.61 -9.42
N VAL A 98 -27.89 41.48 -8.77
CA VAL A 98 -28.06 40.12 -9.32
C VAL A 98 -28.96 39.35 -8.37
N PHE A 99 -29.87 38.56 -8.93
CA PHE A 99 -30.68 37.62 -8.17
C PHE A 99 -30.26 36.20 -8.55
N ALA A 100 -29.80 35.43 -7.56
CA ALA A 100 -29.47 34.03 -7.71
C ALA A 100 -30.53 33.16 -7.01
N HIS A 101 -31.21 32.31 -7.79
CA HIS A 101 -31.98 31.18 -7.27
C HIS A 101 -31.10 29.93 -7.38
N VAL A 102 -30.74 29.37 -6.23
CA VAL A 102 -29.86 28.21 -6.13
C VAL A 102 -30.65 27.01 -5.63
N LEU A 103 -30.45 25.86 -6.28
CA LEU A 103 -31.07 24.58 -5.92
C LEU A 103 -29.97 23.58 -5.55
N MET A 104 -30.16 22.89 -4.43
CA MET A 104 -29.43 21.70 -4.03
C MET A 104 -30.33 20.50 -4.27
N ASP A 105 -29.88 19.54 -5.08
CA ASP A 105 -30.48 18.21 -5.17
C ASP A 105 -29.58 17.21 -4.45
N ARG A 106 -30.03 16.70 -3.30
CA ARG A 106 -29.28 15.69 -2.53
C ARG A 106 -29.36 14.30 -3.16
N GLN A 107 -30.27 14.09 -4.11
CA GLN A 107 -30.47 12.81 -4.79
C GLN A 107 -30.71 13.06 -6.29
N PRO A 108 -29.72 13.53 -7.06
CA PRO A 108 -29.87 13.84 -8.48
C PRO A 108 -30.60 12.72 -9.25
N ASP A 109 -31.53 13.11 -10.11
CA ASP A 109 -32.26 12.14 -10.94
C ASP A 109 -31.33 11.61 -12.04
N ALA A 110 -30.99 10.32 -11.94
CA ALA A 110 -30.13 9.66 -12.91
C ALA A 110 -30.73 9.60 -14.33
N ALA A 111 -32.03 9.88 -14.51
CA ALA A 111 -32.69 9.90 -15.82
C ALA A 111 -32.69 11.28 -16.50
N ARG A 112 -32.19 12.33 -15.84
CA ARG A 112 -32.25 13.71 -16.33
C ARG A 112 -30.88 14.33 -16.43
N ARG A 113 -30.66 15.08 -17.50
CA ARG A 113 -29.44 15.84 -17.74
C ARG A 113 -29.57 17.22 -17.10
N PRO A 114 -28.55 17.70 -16.37
CA PRO A 114 -28.67 18.96 -15.63
C PRO A 114 -29.00 20.18 -16.50
N ILE A 115 -28.54 20.19 -17.75
CA ILE A 115 -28.84 21.27 -18.71
C ILE A 115 -30.33 21.36 -19.07
N GLU A 116 -31.14 20.30 -18.85
CA GLU A 116 -32.59 20.35 -19.05
C GLU A 116 -33.27 21.35 -18.11
N TRP A 117 -32.65 21.78 -17.00
CA TRP A 117 -33.16 22.86 -16.14
C TRP A 117 -33.02 24.26 -16.78
N TRP A 118 -32.35 24.38 -17.93
CA TRP A 118 -32.32 25.62 -18.69
C TRP A 118 -33.75 26.07 -19.01
N ARG A 119 -34.02 27.35 -18.75
CA ARG A 119 -35.33 27.97 -19.01
C ARG A 119 -36.51 27.30 -18.29
N SER A 120 -36.29 26.58 -17.18
CA SER A 120 -37.38 26.17 -16.28
C SER A 120 -38.25 27.37 -15.87
N ALA A 121 -39.57 27.20 -15.94
CA ALA A 121 -40.53 28.26 -15.67
C ALA A 121 -40.58 28.65 -14.18
N GLN A 122 -40.11 27.75 -13.31
CA GLN A 122 -40.11 27.88 -11.86
C GLN A 122 -38.88 28.62 -11.33
N TRP A 123 -37.88 28.91 -12.18
CA TRP A 123 -36.78 29.79 -11.79
C TRP A 123 -37.30 31.19 -11.48
N LEU A 124 -36.82 31.76 -10.37
CA LEU A 124 -37.22 33.11 -9.96
C LEU A 124 -36.51 34.13 -10.83
N ARG A 125 -37.28 35.12 -11.30
CA ARG A 125 -36.81 36.17 -12.22
C ARG A 125 -37.23 37.58 -11.78
N PRO A 126 -37.04 38.00 -10.52
CA PRO A 126 -37.46 39.33 -10.09
C PRO A 126 -36.57 40.42 -10.70
N TYR A 127 -37.18 41.54 -11.11
CA TYR A 127 -36.46 42.72 -11.60
C TYR A 127 -36.94 43.98 -10.90
N GLY A 128 -35.99 44.74 -10.34
CA GLY A 128 -36.22 45.94 -9.53
C GLY A 128 -36.40 45.64 -8.05
N SER A 129 -35.99 46.59 -7.20
CA SER A 129 -35.95 46.45 -5.74
C SER A 129 -37.26 45.94 -5.12
N ALA A 130 -38.41 46.42 -5.59
CA ALA A 130 -39.72 46.01 -5.09
C ALA A 130 -40.08 44.55 -5.44
N ALA A 131 -39.74 44.10 -6.65
CA ALA A 131 -39.97 42.70 -7.05
C ALA A 131 -39.00 41.76 -6.33
N VAL A 132 -37.73 42.18 -6.16
CA VAL A 132 -36.71 41.45 -5.40
C VAL A 132 -37.13 41.27 -3.94
N ALA A 133 -37.63 42.33 -3.29
CA ALA A 133 -38.09 42.24 -1.91
C ALA A 133 -39.27 41.26 -1.73
N ARG A 134 -40.20 41.23 -2.71
CA ARG A 134 -41.38 40.34 -2.69
C ARG A 134 -41.11 38.91 -3.15
N ALA A 135 -40.01 38.65 -3.86
CA ALA A 135 -39.70 37.32 -4.40
C ALA A 135 -39.57 36.31 -3.26
N ALA A 136 -40.30 35.20 -3.32
CA ALA A 136 -40.25 34.13 -2.34
C ALA A 136 -39.89 32.82 -3.01
N LEU A 137 -39.12 31.96 -2.33
CA LEU A 137 -38.78 30.64 -2.84
C LEU A 137 -40.05 29.78 -2.98
N PRO A 138 -40.26 29.12 -4.13
CA PRO A 138 -41.41 28.25 -4.30
C PRO A 138 -41.31 27.02 -3.38
N PRO A 139 -42.44 26.47 -2.90
CA PRO A 139 -42.45 25.30 -2.01
C PRO A 139 -42.00 24.01 -2.71
N ARG A 140 -42.07 23.97 -4.04
CA ARG A 140 -41.56 22.88 -4.88
C ARG A 140 -40.31 23.35 -5.62
N ALA A 141 -39.35 22.45 -5.78
CA ALA A 141 -38.15 22.71 -6.57
C ALA A 141 -38.52 22.95 -8.05
N PRO A 142 -37.67 23.68 -8.81
CA PRO A 142 -37.82 23.79 -10.24
C PRO A 142 -37.76 22.42 -10.93
N GLU A 143 -38.65 22.25 -11.91
CA GLU A 143 -38.68 21.07 -12.80
C GLU A 143 -37.89 21.39 -14.09
N PRO A 144 -37.47 20.38 -14.88
CA PRO A 144 -36.87 20.59 -16.19
C PRO A 144 -37.70 21.53 -17.09
N GLY A 145 -37.00 22.36 -17.86
CA GLY A 145 -37.58 23.24 -18.88
C GLY A 145 -37.93 22.51 -20.17
N ALA A 146 -38.42 23.26 -21.16
CA ALA A 146 -38.85 22.73 -22.46
C ALA A 146 -37.94 23.18 -23.63
N VAL A 147 -36.81 23.82 -23.33
CA VAL A 147 -35.96 24.47 -24.36
C VAL A 147 -34.81 23.61 -24.82
N VAL A 148 -34.19 22.85 -23.91
CA VAL A 148 -33.11 21.91 -24.25
C VAL A 148 -33.70 20.50 -24.22
N THR A 149 -34.00 19.98 -25.39
CA THR A 149 -34.57 18.65 -25.62
C THR A 149 -33.75 17.93 -26.69
N LYS A 150 -33.91 16.61 -26.81
CA LYS A 150 -33.28 15.84 -27.90
C LYS A 150 -33.58 16.47 -29.28
N ASP A 151 -34.84 16.81 -29.52
CA ASP A 151 -35.26 17.41 -30.80
C ASP A 151 -34.67 18.82 -31.01
N SER A 152 -34.58 19.64 -29.95
CA SER A 152 -34.04 21.00 -30.07
C SER A 152 -32.54 20.98 -30.37
N VAL A 153 -31.77 20.12 -29.70
CA VAL A 153 -30.31 20.06 -29.91
C VAL A 153 -29.98 19.49 -31.28
N ILE A 154 -30.73 18.50 -31.75
CA ILE A 154 -30.59 17.95 -33.11
C ILE A 154 -30.90 19.04 -34.15
N GLY A 155 -32.04 19.72 -33.99
CA GLY A 155 -32.42 20.81 -34.89
C GLY A 155 -31.40 21.95 -34.90
N PHE A 156 -30.76 22.22 -33.76
CA PHE A 156 -29.69 23.20 -33.65
C PHE A 156 -28.41 22.74 -34.38
N ALA A 157 -27.93 21.52 -34.12
CA ALA A 157 -26.67 21.04 -34.70
C ALA A 157 -26.75 20.78 -36.22
N LEU A 158 -27.92 20.34 -36.70
CA LEU A 158 -28.17 20.00 -38.11
C LEU A 158 -28.89 21.11 -38.88
N ASP A 159 -28.89 22.33 -38.35
CA ASP A 159 -29.42 23.51 -39.04
C ASP A 159 -28.69 23.73 -40.37
N PRO A 160 -29.37 23.61 -41.52
CA PRO A 160 -28.73 23.70 -42.83
C PRO A 160 -28.21 25.10 -43.16
N THR A 161 -28.56 26.12 -42.37
CA THR A 161 -28.10 27.49 -42.57
C THR A 161 -26.74 27.78 -41.94
N THR A 162 -26.24 26.87 -41.09
CA THR A 162 -24.99 27.05 -40.33
C THR A 162 -24.19 25.76 -40.26
N TRP A 163 -22.87 25.86 -40.44
CA TRP A 163 -21.99 24.70 -40.34
C TRP A 163 -21.49 24.50 -38.91
N ARG A 164 -22.24 23.75 -38.09
CA ARG A 164 -21.97 23.56 -36.65
C ARG A 164 -21.20 22.26 -36.31
N LEU A 165 -21.25 21.25 -37.16
CA LEU A 165 -20.68 19.92 -36.85
C LEU A 165 -19.18 19.93 -36.48
N PRO A 166 -18.27 20.65 -37.17
CA PRO A 166 -16.86 20.66 -36.80
C PRO A 166 -16.62 21.18 -35.37
N THR A 167 -17.34 22.24 -34.99
CA THR A 167 -17.31 22.78 -33.64
C THR A 167 -17.81 21.77 -32.61
N LEU A 168 -18.88 21.02 -32.94
CA LEU A 168 -19.38 19.95 -32.08
C LEU A 168 -18.31 18.89 -31.83
N PHE A 169 -17.66 18.40 -32.87
CA PHE A 169 -16.68 17.31 -32.78
C PHE A 169 -15.49 17.72 -31.90
N GLY A 170 -14.93 18.91 -32.12
CA GLY A 170 -13.88 19.43 -31.26
C GLY A 170 -14.35 19.65 -29.81
N LEU A 171 -15.62 20.04 -29.61
CA LEU A 171 -16.20 20.21 -28.27
C LEU A 171 -16.36 18.86 -27.55
N LEU A 172 -16.81 17.80 -28.22
CA LEU A 172 -16.93 16.45 -27.65
C LEU A 172 -15.58 15.98 -27.13
N ASP A 173 -14.55 16.07 -27.95
CA ASP A 173 -13.22 15.57 -27.60
C ASP A 173 -12.53 16.41 -26.52
N ALA A 174 -12.68 17.74 -26.59
CA ALA A 174 -12.17 18.63 -25.54
C ALA A 174 -12.87 18.39 -24.19
N VAL A 175 -14.19 18.12 -24.20
CA VAL A 175 -14.95 17.80 -22.99
C VAL A 175 -14.59 16.42 -22.45
N ALA A 176 -14.38 15.41 -23.31
CA ALA A 176 -13.91 14.10 -22.88
C ALA A 176 -12.54 14.21 -22.17
N ALA A 177 -11.61 14.99 -22.74
CA ALA A 177 -10.33 15.28 -22.10
C ALA A 177 -10.50 16.01 -20.76
N ALA A 178 -11.40 17.01 -20.67
CA ALA A 178 -11.67 17.72 -19.43
C ALA A 178 -12.26 16.82 -18.33
N LEU A 179 -13.19 15.92 -18.67
CA LEU A 179 -13.73 14.92 -17.75
C LEU A 179 -12.68 13.92 -17.25
N ALA A 180 -11.67 13.63 -18.07
CA ALA A 180 -10.51 12.81 -17.70
C ALA A 180 -9.45 13.57 -16.86
N GLY A 181 -9.72 14.82 -16.46
CA GLY A 181 -8.81 15.66 -15.67
C GLY A 181 -7.88 16.57 -16.50
N GLY A 182 -8.13 16.69 -17.80
CA GLY A 182 -7.44 17.59 -18.71
C GLY A 182 -7.85 19.06 -18.57
N ALA A 183 -7.44 19.88 -19.54
CA ALA A 183 -7.71 21.31 -19.53
C ALA A 183 -9.23 21.60 -19.70
N PRO A 184 -9.82 22.48 -18.86
CA PRO A 184 -11.21 22.91 -19.03
C PRO A 184 -11.45 23.60 -20.38
N VAL A 185 -12.70 23.58 -20.82
CA VAL A 185 -13.15 24.10 -22.10
C VAL A 185 -13.89 25.43 -21.91
N VAL A 186 -13.51 26.41 -22.73
CA VAL A 186 -14.19 27.69 -22.87
C VAL A 186 -14.88 27.73 -24.23
N LEU A 187 -16.20 27.83 -24.21
CA LEU A 187 -17.03 27.96 -25.41
C LEU A 187 -17.39 29.42 -25.66
N GLY A 188 -16.90 30.01 -26.74
CA GLY A 188 -17.36 31.30 -27.21
C GLY A 188 -18.70 31.17 -27.91
N ALA A 189 -19.77 31.67 -27.28
CA ALA A 189 -21.13 31.62 -27.82
C ALA A 189 -21.66 33.02 -28.16
N GLU A 190 -22.47 33.14 -29.21
CA GLU A 190 -23.21 34.33 -29.61
C GLU A 190 -24.25 34.69 -28.54
N SER A 191 -24.80 33.69 -27.86
CA SER A 191 -25.77 33.88 -26.78
C SER A 191 -25.79 32.73 -25.77
N ALA A 192 -26.35 32.99 -24.59
CA ALA A 192 -26.58 31.95 -23.59
C ALA A 192 -27.58 30.87 -24.07
N GLU A 193 -28.45 31.18 -25.04
CA GLU A 193 -29.33 30.19 -25.67
C GLU A 193 -28.54 29.22 -26.55
N SER A 194 -27.61 29.74 -27.37
CA SER A 194 -26.72 28.90 -28.19
C SER A 194 -25.84 28.02 -27.29
N ALA A 195 -25.25 28.62 -26.25
CA ALA A 195 -24.47 27.90 -25.25
C ALA A 195 -25.26 26.74 -24.61
N ALA A 196 -26.53 26.96 -24.27
CA ALA A 196 -27.37 25.91 -23.70
C ALA A 196 -27.65 24.76 -24.69
N GLN A 197 -27.79 25.04 -25.99
CA GLN A 197 -27.94 23.99 -27.00
C GLN A 197 -26.64 23.22 -27.24
N TRP A 198 -25.48 23.87 -27.21
CA TRP A 198 -24.17 23.19 -27.29
C TRP A 198 -23.93 22.25 -26.10
N ILE A 199 -24.12 22.76 -24.89
CA ILE A 199 -24.02 21.95 -23.66
C ILE A 199 -25.04 20.81 -23.72
N GLY A 200 -26.27 21.11 -24.17
CA GLY A 200 -27.31 20.12 -24.45
C GLY A 200 -26.84 19.00 -25.36
N MET A 201 -26.25 19.34 -26.52
CA MET A 201 -25.79 18.35 -27.48
C MET A 201 -24.70 17.44 -26.90
N VAL A 202 -23.69 18.02 -26.25
CA VAL A 202 -22.64 17.26 -25.56
C VAL A 202 -23.25 16.33 -24.51
N SER A 203 -24.16 16.85 -23.67
CA SER A 203 -24.85 16.08 -22.64
C SER A 203 -25.71 14.94 -23.19
N PHE A 204 -26.38 15.11 -24.33
CA PHE A 204 -27.22 14.07 -24.93
C PHE A 204 -26.41 12.99 -25.65
N LEU A 205 -25.21 13.28 -26.12
CA LEU A 205 -24.31 12.32 -26.77
C LEU A 205 -23.51 11.45 -25.76
N MET A 206 -23.75 11.62 -24.47
CA MET A 206 -23.32 10.76 -23.35
C MET A 206 -24.53 10.29 -22.54
N SER A 207 -24.36 9.38 -21.58
CA SER A 207 -25.45 8.99 -20.67
C SER A 207 -25.86 10.13 -19.73
N SER A 208 -27.05 10.04 -19.15
CA SER A 208 -27.50 10.99 -18.14
C SER A 208 -26.65 10.94 -16.86
N GLY A 209 -26.15 9.77 -16.47
CA GLY A 209 -25.19 9.62 -15.37
C GLY A 209 -23.88 10.34 -15.62
N THR A 210 -23.22 10.11 -16.77
CA THR A 210 -21.99 10.85 -17.15
C THR A 210 -22.25 12.35 -17.26
N SER A 211 -23.41 12.75 -17.80
CA SER A 211 -23.81 14.16 -17.89
C SER A 211 -24.00 14.83 -16.52
N ALA A 212 -24.36 14.06 -15.49
CA ALA A 212 -24.44 14.55 -14.11
C ALA A 212 -23.05 14.88 -13.52
N GLU A 213 -21.96 14.37 -14.09
CA GLU A 213 -20.58 14.71 -13.71
C GLU A 213 -20.05 15.94 -14.46
N LEU A 214 -20.71 16.35 -15.55
CA LEU A 214 -20.32 17.51 -16.37
C LEU A 214 -20.68 18.85 -15.69
N SER A 215 -19.76 19.40 -14.90
CA SER A 215 -19.83 20.80 -14.43
C SER A 215 -19.80 21.80 -15.59
N PHE A 216 -20.81 22.68 -15.67
CA PHE A 216 -20.88 23.69 -16.74
C PHE A 216 -21.42 25.06 -16.30
N SER A 217 -21.26 26.06 -17.18
CA SER A 217 -21.99 27.34 -17.12
C SER A 217 -22.40 27.81 -18.51
N THR A 218 -23.66 28.24 -18.67
CA THR A 218 -24.19 28.78 -19.93
C THR A 218 -23.79 30.23 -20.20
N PHE A 219 -23.21 30.92 -19.21
CA PHE A 219 -22.75 32.30 -19.34
C PHE A 219 -21.85 32.68 -18.17
N ASP A 220 -20.63 33.09 -18.46
CA ASP A 220 -19.76 33.85 -17.55
C ASP A 220 -19.04 34.96 -18.36
N ARG A 221 -18.30 35.83 -17.68
CA ARG A 221 -17.39 36.79 -18.30
C ARG A 221 -15.94 36.35 -18.10
N ALA A 222 -15.02 36.83 -18.96
CA ALA A 222 -13.61 36.42 -18.89
C ALA A 222 -12.97 36.69 -17.51
N ASP A 223 -13.33 37.80 -16.86
CA ASP A 223 -12.86 38.18 -15.51
C ASP A 223 -13.40 37.27 -14.38
N GLN A 224 -14.40 36.43 -14.67
CA GLN A 224 -15.00 35.48 -13.74
C GLN A 224 -14.45 34.05 -13.89
N LEU A 225 -13.67 33.79 -14.94
CA LEU A 225 -13.20 32.46 -15.29
C LEU A 225 -12.25 31.88 -14.24
N GLY A 226 -11.42 32.70 -13.58
CA GLY A 226 -10.53 32.23 -12.51
C GLY A 226 -11.30 31.52 -11.37
N LEU A 227 -12.46 32.05 -10.99
CA LEU A 227 -13.34 31.42 -9.99
C LEU A 227 -14.05 30.17 -10.54
N ALA A 228 -14.36 30.12 -11.83
CA ALA A 228 -14.98 28.96 -12.46
C ALA A 228 -14.00 27.77 -12.50
N LEU A 229 -12.75 28.02 -12.86
CA LEU A 229 -11.68 27.00 -12.88
C LEU A 229 -11.39 26.46 -11.47
N GLN A 230 -11.30 27.34 -10.46
CA GLN A 230 -11.17 26.92 -9.05
C GLN A 230 -12.35 26.09 -8.55
N SER A 231 -13.52 26.21 -9.18
CA SER A 231 -14.74 25.48 -8.80
C SER A 231 -14.91 24.16 -9.57
N GLY A 232 -13.91 23.73 -10.36
CA GLY A 232 -13.96 22.49 -11.12
C GLY A 232 -14.94 22.51 -12.30
N GLN A 233 -15.12 23.66 -12.96
CA GLN A 233 -15.92 23.74 -14.18
C GLN A 233 -15.20 23.04 -15.35
N HIS A 234 -15.90 22.16 -16.05
CA HIS A 234 -15.39 21.51 -17.27
C HIS A 234 -15.69 22.34 -18.52
N LEU A 235 -16.89 22.91 -18.62
CA LEU A 235 -17.35 23.65 -19.80
C LEU A 235 -17.98 24.99 -19.41
N THR A 236 -17.29 26.10 -19.69
CA THR A 236 -17.78 27.46 -19.41
C THR A 236 -18.04 28.21 -20.70
N ALA A 237 -19.28 28.67 -20.91
CA ALA A 237 -19.60 29.52 -22.04
C ALA A 237 -19.35 31.00 -21.74
N LEU A 238 -18.65 31.68 -22.66
CA LEU A 238 -18.39 33.12 -22.62
C LEU A 238 -18.95 33.78 -23.88
N PRO A 239 -19.29 35.07 -23.85
CA PRO A 239 -19.53 35.83 -25.08
C PRO A 239 -18.30 35.81 -26.00
N ILE A 240 -18.51 35.73 -27.31
CA ILE A 240 -17.42 35.73 -28.30
C ILE A 240 -16.47 36.93 -28.13
N GLY A 241 -17.00 38.10 -27.79
CA GLY A 241 -16.20 39.31 -27.57
C GLY A 241 -15.22 39.23 -26.40
N ASP A 242 -15.41 38.28 -25.48
CA ASP A 242 -14.57 38.09 -24.29
C ASP A 242 -13.40 37.11 -24.54
N LEU A 243 -13.40 36.36 -25.65
CA LEU A 243 -12.42 35.30 -25.91
C LEU A 243 -10.97 35.79 -25.90
N GLY A 244 -10.72 37.02 -26.35
CA GLY A 244 -9.38 37.62 -26.35
C GLY A 244 -8.79 37.89 -24.95
N SER A 245 -9.61 37.78 -23.89
CA SER A 245 -9.20 37.99 -22.50
C SER A 245 -9.10 36.69 -21.70
N VAL A 246 -9.25 35.53 -22.35
CA VAL A 246 -9.20 34.22 -21.70
C VAL A 246 -7.75 33.88 -21.30
N PRO A 247 -7.50 33.45 -20.04
CA PRO A 247 -6.17 33.05 -19.59
C PRO A 247 -5.68 31.78 -20.30
N ALA A 248 -4.37 31.56 -20.28
CA ALA A 248 -3.78 30.30 -20.73
C ALA A 248 -4.19 29.12 -19.83
N GLY A 249 -4.07 27.89 -20.35
CA GLY A 249 -4.38 26.66 -19.60
C GLY A 249 -5.82 26.14 -19.77
N VAL A 250 -6.58 26.70 -20.72
CA VAL A 250 -7.89 26.21 -21.16
C VAL A 250 -7.91 25.99 -22.66
N VAL A 251 -8.82 25.14 -23.13
CA VAL A 251 -9.12 24.96 -24.56
C VAL A 251 -10.21 25.95 -24.95
N VAL A 252 -9.95 26.82 -25.94
CA VAL A 252 -10.91 27.83 -26.39
C VAL A 252 -11.49 27.43 -27.75
N ILE A 253 -12.81 27.35 -27.82
CA ILE A 253 -13.56 27.02 -29.03
C ILE A 253 -14.63 28.09 -29.24
N GLY A 254 -14.53 28.88 -30.30
CA GLY A 254 -15.58 29.83 -30.69
C GLY A 254 -16.58 29.21 -31.67
N GLU A 255 -17.89 29.40 -31.45
CA GLU A 255 -18.92 28.82 -32.33
C GLU A 255 -18.97 29.46 -33.73
N THR A 256 -18.37 30.65 -33.90
CA THR A 256 -18.22 31.35 -35.19
C THR A 256 -16.87 31.13 -35.84
N GLU A 257 -15.93 30.45 -35.16
CA GLU A 257 -14.59 30.19 -35.66
C GLU A 257 -14.54 28.85 -36.39
N MET A 258 -13.73 28.75 -37.45
CA MET A 258 -13.52 27.47 -38.12
C MET A 258 -12.60 26.58 -37.31
N LEU A 259 -13.06 25.36 -37.02
CA LEU A 259 -12.29 24.30 -36.40
C LEU A 259 -11.81 23.32 -37.48
N SER A 260 -10.49 23.14 -37.58
CA SER A 260 -9.90 22.16 -38.50
C SER A 260 -10.04 20.78 -37.89
N LEU A 261 -10.74 19.87 -38.57
CA LEU A 261 -10.90 18.51 -38.08
C LEU A 261 -9.63 17.67 -38.29
N GLY A 262 -9.29 16.91 -37.26
CA GLY A 262 -8.24 15.90 -37.28
C GLY A 262 -8.78 14.51 -37.61
N GLU A 263 -7.90 13.51 -37.54
CA GLU A 263 -8.20 12.10 -37.78
C GLU A 263 -7.88 11.29 -36.53
N LEU A 264 -8.74 10.32 -36.19
CA LEU A 264 -8.54 9.43 -35.05
C LEU A 264 -7.22 8.66 -35.21
N GLY A 265 -6.35 8.71 -34.19
CA GLY A 265 -5.01 8.11 -34.25
C GLY A 265 -4.02 8.83 -35.18
N GLY A 266 -4.43 9.95 -35.78
CA GLY A 266 -3.64 10.77 -36.71
C GLY A 266 -3.43 12.20 -36.21
N GLU A 267 -3.70 13.18 -37.07
CA GLU A 267 -3.57 14.59 -36.71
C GLU A 267 -4.69 15.03 -35.76
N PRO A 268 -4.41 15.88 -34.76
CA PRO A 268 -5.42 16.41 -33.86
C PRO A 268 -6.29 17.46 -34.55
N HIS A 269 -7.49 17.69 -33.99
CA HIS A 269 -8.27 18.88 -34.30
C HIS A 269 -7.48 20.15 -33.94
N ARG A 270 -7.69 21.23 -34.69
CA ARG A 270 -7.05 22.53 -34.43
C ARG A 270 -8.08 23.65 -34.37
N THR A 271 -8.05 24.41 -33.27
CA THR A 271 -8.86 25.64 -33.12
C THR A 271 -8.29 26.75 -34.00
N ALA A 272 -9.04 27.84 -34.21
CA ALA A 272 -8.56 28.99 -34.98
C ALA A 272 -7.32 29.66 -34.36
N ALA A 273 -7.17 29.56 -33.03
CA ALA A 273 -5.97 30.00 -32.30
C ALA A 273 -4.79 29.01 -32.39
N GLY A 274 -4.94 27.90 -33.11
CA GLY A 274 -3.93 26.86 -33.30
C GLY A 274 -3.80 25.89 -32.12
N GLN A 275 -4.74 25.89 -31.16
CA GLN A 275 -4.73 24.94 -30.05
C GLN A 275 -5.09 23.54 -30.56
N SER A 276 -4.41 22.53 -30.03
CA SER A 276 -4.58 21.13 -30.42
C SER A 276 -5.61 20.45 -29.53
N ILE A 277 -6.54 19.70 -30.11
CA ILE A 277 -7.50 18.83 -29.41
C ILE A 277 -7.39 17.44 -30.04
N GLU A 278 -7.03 16.44 -29.25
CA GLU A 278 -6.89 15.07 -29.73
C GLU A 278 -8.24 14.53 -30.23
N ALA A 279 -8.27 13.94 -31.43
CA ALA A 279 -9.48 13.35 -31.97
C ALA A 279 -9.78 12.03 -31.25
N THR A 280 -11.01 11.83 -30.78
CA THR A 280 -11.41 10.59 -30.11
C THR A 280 -12.46 9.80 -30.90
N ALA A 281 -12.63 8.52 -30.57
CA ALA A 281 -13.69 7.70 -31.11
C ALA A 281 -15.09 8.31 -30.91
N TRP A 282 -15.27 9.17 -29.90
CA TRP A 282 -16.55 9.82 -29.65
C TRP A 282 -16.95 10.76 -30.78
N SER A 283 -16.03 11.63 -31.22
CA SER A 283 -16.31 12.57 -32.32
C SER A 283 -16.31 11.87 -33.67
N ALA A 284 -15.51 10.81 -33.85
CA ALA A 284 -15.54 9.96 -35.04
C ALA A 284 -16.89 9.26 -35.22
N MET A 285 -17.43 8.62 -34.17
CA MET A 285 -18.78 8.06 -34.20
C MET A 285 -19.84 9.16 -34.39
N ALA A 286 -19.67 10.32 -33.74
CA ALA A 286 -20.59 11.44 -33.88
C ALA A 286 -20.75 11.93 -35.33
N GLN A 287 -19.68 11.85 -36.14
CA GLN A 287 -19.71 12.19 -37.57
C GLN A 287 -20.68 11.32 -38.37
N VAL A 288 -20.79 10.04 -38.00
CA VAL A 288 -21.65 9.07 -38.70
C VAL A 288 -23.09 9.12 -38.17
N VAL A 289 -23.29 9.25 -36.86
CA VAL A 289 -24.65 9.25 -36.27
C VAL A 289 -25.43 10.54 -36.53
N LEU A 290 -24.74 11.65 -36.79
CA LEU A 290 -25.34 12.98 -37.02
C LEU A 290 -25.54 13.31 -38.51
N LEU A 291 -25.65 12.31 -39.39
CA LEU A 291 -25.89 12.53 -40.82
C LEU A 291 -27.29 13.08 -41.12
N ASP A 292 -28.31 12.65 -40.36
CA ASP A 292 -29.67 13.15 -40.49
C ASP A 292 -30.42 13.18 -39.13
N PRO A 293 -31.46 14.02 -39.00
CA PRO A 293 -32.18 14.16 -37.73
C PRO A 293 -32.84 12.88 -37.20
N THR A 294 -33.27 11.97 -38.08
CA THR A 294 -33.98 10.75 -37.67
C THR A 294 -33.00 9.77 -37.04
N SER A 295 -31.87 9.53 -37.70
CA SER A 295 -30.79 8.67 -37.20
C SER A 295 -30.21 9.22 -35.89
N ALA A 296 -29.95 10.53 -35.84
CA ALA A 296 -29.50 11.19 -34.61
C ALA A 296 -30.48 10.99 -33.45
N ARG A 297 -31.79 11.16 -33.72
CA ARG A 297 -32.83 11.01 -32.70
C ARG A 297 -32.89 9.59 -32.15
N THR A 298 -32.76 8.58 -33.00
CA THR A 298 -32.70 7.16 -32.61
C THR A 298 -31.49 6.90 -31.71
N VAL A 299 -30.31 7.37 -32.10
CA VAL A 299 -29.08 7.19 -31.31
C VAL A 299 -29.20 7.84 -29.93
N LEU A 300 -29.79 9.04 -29.82
CA LEU A 300 -30.02 9.66 -28.51
C LEU A 300 -30.99 8.87 -27.62
N ASP A 301 -31.95 8.11 -28.17
CA ASP A 301 -32.78 7.19 -27.38
C ASP A 301 -32.03 5.92 -27.00
N ASP A 302 -31.21 5.40 -27.91
CA ASP A 302 -30.43 4.19 -27.66
C ASP A 302 -29.33 4.39 -26.63
N ILE A 303 -28.70 5.57 -26.59
CA ILE A 303 -27.77 5.99 -25.51
C ILE A 303 -28.43 5.80 -24.14
N ASP A 304 -29.64 6.34 -23.94
CA ASP A 304 -30.36 6.23 -22.67
C ASP A 304 -30.79 4.78 -22.40
N ARG A 305 -31.24 4.05 -23.43
CA ARG A 305 -31.66 2.65 -23.34
C ARG A 305 -30.52 1.72 -22.92
N PHE A 306 -29.30 1.93 -23.42
CA PHE A 306 -28.14 1.13 -23.05
C PHE A 306 -27.56 1.54 -21.70
N ALA A 307 -27.50 2.84 -21.40
CA ALA A 307 -27.06 3.32 -20.09
C ALA A 307 -27.95 2.79 -18.96
N ALA A 308 -29.27 2.70 -19.16
CA ALA A 308 -30.21 2.15 -18.18
C ALA A 308 -30.03 0.65 -17.88
N GLN A 309 -29.25 -0.08 -18.69
CA GLN A 309 -28.97 -1.51 -18.50
C GLN A 309 -27.68 -1.77 -17.72
N VAL A 310 -26.92 -0.73 -17.38
CA VAL A 310 -25.63 -0.86 -16.69
C VAL A 310 -25.58 0.09 -15.47
N PRO A 311 -24.61 -0.08 -14.56
CA PRO A 311 -24.33 0.93 -13.55
C PRO A 311 -23.85 2.24 -14.21
N ASP A 312 -24.74 3.22 -14.32
CA ASP A 312 -24.49 4.53 -14.96
C ASP A 312 -23.82 5.54 -14.00
N GLY A 313 -22.67 5.16 -13.44
CA GLY A 313 -21.82 6.04 -12.65
C GLY A 313 -20.37 5.90 -13.12
N GLY A 314 -19.73 7.01 -13.50
CA GLY A 314 -18.40 7.01 -14.09
C GLY A 314 -18.29 6.29 -15.45
N LEU A 315 -19.38 6.17 -16.22
CA LEU A 315 -19.30 5.65 -17.58
C LEU A 315 -18.51 6.61 -18.47
N HIS A 316 -17.66 6.04 -19.34
CA HIS A 316 -16.95 6.82 -20.34
C HIS A 316 -17.95 7.50 -21.29
N PRO A 317 -17.81 8.80 -21.62
CA PRO A 317 -18.82 9.56 -22.36
C PRO A 317 -19.15 8.97 -23.74
N ALA A 318 -18.18 8.36 -24.40
CA ALA A 318 -18.36 7.71 -25.70
C ALA A 318 -19.06 6.33 -25.63
N TRP A 319 -19.05 5.66 -24.47
CA TRP A 319 -19.44 4.25 -24.37
C TRP A 319 -20.92 3.99 -24.70
N PRO A 320 -21.89 4.78 -24.20
CA PRO A 320 -23.29 4.59 -24.56
C PRO A 320 -23.55 4.77 -26.06
N MET A 321 -22.82 5.69 -26.72
CA MET A 321 -22.92 5.87 -28.17
C MET A 321 -22.32 4.69 -28.91
N ALA A 322 -21.17 4.16 -28.48
CA ALA A 322 -20.59 2.96 -29.06
C ALA A 322 -21.55 1.76 -29.00
N MET A 323 -22.26 1.60 -27.89
CA MET A 323 -23.30 0.57 -27.76
C MET A 323 -24.45 0.77 -28.75
N ALA A 324 -24.88 2.01 -28.97
CA ALA A 324 -25.89 2.35 -29.97
C ALA A 324 -25.41 2.08 -31.41
N VAL A 325 -24.19 2.50 -31.73
CA VAL A 325 -23.54 2.28 -33.04
C VAL A 325 -23.40 0.78 -33.32
N MET A 326 -22.87 -0.01 -32.38
CA MET A 326 -22.73 -1.47 -32.56
C MET A 326 -24.06 -2.20 -32.71
N ALA A 327 -25.15 -1.66 -32.15
CA ALA A 327 -26.47 -2.25 -32.28
C ALA A 327 -27.18 -1.88 -33.60
N GLY A 328 -26.79 -0.79 -34.25
CA GLY A 328 -27.41 -0.26 -35.46
C GLY A 328 -26.60 -0.57 -36.72
N ALA A 329 -27.10 -1.47 -37.57
CA ALA A 329 -26.43 -1.84 -38.82
C ALA A 329 -26.24 -0.67 -39.82
N GLU A 330 -27.02 0.40 -39.67
CA GLU A 330 -26.91 1.63 -40.45
C GLU A 330 -25.67 2.48 -40.11
N PHE A 331 -25.00 2.18 -38.98
CA PHE A 331 -23.79 2.88 -38.53
C PHE A 331 -22.52 2.06 -38.72
N ALA A 332 -22.51 1.13 -39.69
CA ALA A 332 -21.37 0.24 -39.95
C ALA A 332 -20.06 0.99 -40.22
N ASP A 333 -20.13 2.21 -40.76
CA ASP A 333 -18.96 3.06 -41.02
C ASP A 333 -18.25 3.55 -39.74
N ALA A 334 -18.87 3.40 -38.57
CA ALA A 334 -18.29 3.74 -37.26
C ALA A 334 -18.14 2.52 -36.32
N ALA A 335 -18.26 1.30 -36.87
CA ALA A 335 -18.24 0.07 -36.08
C ALA A 335 -16.88 -0.20 -35.44
N ASP A 336 -15.78 0.13 -36.13
CA ASP A 336 -14.43 -0.06 -35.61
C ASP A 336 -14.17 0.84 -34.39
N GLU A 337 -14.57 2.11 -34.45
CA GLU A 337 -14.46 3.03 -33.31
C GLU A 337 -15.33 2.60 -32.13
N ALA A 338 -16.53 2.11 -32.41
CA ALA A 338 -17.42 1.59 -31.38
C ALA A 338 -16.86 0.31 -30.73
N HIS A 339 -16.23 -0.56 -31.52
CA HIS A 339 -15.54 -1.77 -31.06
C HIS A 339 -14.40 -1.43 -30.09
N ASP A 340 -13.57 -0.44 -30.44
CA ASP A 340 -12.47 0.03 -29.60
C ASP A 340 -12.98 0.59 -28.26
N VAL A 341 -14.02 1.43 -28.30
CA VAL A 341 -14.61 2.02 -27.09
C VAL A 341 -15.20 0.95 -26.17
N ILE A 342 -15.91 -0.03 -26.71
CA ILE A 342 -16.50 -1.12 -25.90
C ILE A 342 -15.39 -1.99 -25.30
N THR A 343 -14.34 -2.28 -26.06
CA THR A 343 -13.18 -3.07 -25.61
C THR A 343 -12.46 -2.37 -24.46
N ALA A 344 -12.27 -1.05 -24.55
CA ALA A 344 -11.53 -0.27 -23.56
C ALA A 344 -12.36 0.09 -22.31
N TYR A 345 -13.65 0.38 -22.46
CA TYR A 345 -14.43 1.09 -21.43
C TYR A 345 -15.70 0.37 -20.94
N SER A 346 -15.92 -0.89 -21.31
CA SER A 346 -17.11 -1.62 -20.83
C SER A 346 -17.17 -1.74 -19.30
N PRO A 347 -18.30 -1.39 -18.67
CA PRO A 347 -18.45 -1.43 -17.22
C PRO A 347 -18.53 -2.87 -16.69
N ARG A 348 -18.18 -3.04 -15.41
CA ARG A 348 -18.37 -4.30 -14.68
C ARG A 348 -19.80 -4.41 -14.14
N GLY A 349 -20.25 -5.63 -13.86
CA GLY A 349 -21.55 -5.87 -13.20
C GLY A 349 -22.78 -5.68 -14.11
N VAL A 350 -22.60 -5.84 -15.43
CA VAL A 350 -23.70 -5.80 -16.38
C VAL A 350 -24.65 -6.98 -16.12
N PRO A 351 -25.96 -6.77 -15.95
CA PRO A 351 -26.92 -7.85 -15.73
C PRO A 351 -26.88 -8.90 -16.85
N THR A 352 -26.69 -10.16 -16.47
CA THR A 352 -26.66 -11.30 -17.39
C THR A 352 -27.96 -11.38 -18.19
N GLY A 353 -27.85 -11.55 -19.51
CA GLY A 353 -29.01 -11.65 -20.40
C GLY A 353 -29.58 -10.32 -20.89
N SER A 354 -29.09 -9.17 -20.42
CA SER A 354 -29.44 -7.86 -20.99
C SER A 354 -28.92 -7.71 -22.43
N THR A 355 -29.53 -6.82 -23.22
CA THR A 355 -29.02 -6.53 -24.58
C THR A 355 -27.59 -5.97 -24.50
N ALA A 356 -27.30 -5.14 -23.51
CA ALA A 356 -25.95 -4.64 -23.25
C ALA A 356 -24.93 -5.78 -23.03
N ALA A 357 -25.26 -6.75 -22.17
CA ALA A 357 -24.38 -7.90 -21.93
C ALA A 357 -24.10 -8.71 -23.21
N HIS A 358 -25.12 -8.90 -24.06
CA HIS A 358 -24.94 -9.63 -25.33
C HIS A 358 -24.04 -8.88 -26.31
N THR A 359 -24.23 -7.57 -26.48
CA THR A 359 -23.39 -6.75 -27.37
C THR A 359 -21.94 -6.72 -26.88
N ILE A 360 -21.71 -6.46 -25.58
CA ILE A 360 -20.37 -6.45 -24.99
C ILE A 360 -19.70 -7.83 -25.18
N ALA A 361 -20.39 -8.91 -24.82
CA ALA A 361 -19.84 -10.26 -24.97
C ALA A 361 -19.60 -10.64 -26.44
N GLY A 362 -20.36 -10.09 -27.39
CA GLY A 362 -20.13 -10.24 -28.82
C GLY A 362 -18.80 -9.59 -29.24
N VAL A 363 -18.66 -8.30 -28.96
CA VAL A 363 -17.44 -7.51 -29.23
C VAL A 363 -16.20 -8.15 -28.59
N LEU A 364 -16.26 -8.45 -27.29
CA LEU A 364 -15.11 -9.02 -26.58
C LEU A 364 -14.78 -10.44 -27.06
N ARG A 365 -15.76 -11.22 -27.54
CA ARG A 365 -15.49 -12.54 -28.12
C ARG A 365 -14.73 -12.45 -29.45
N GLU A 366 -14.99 -11.43 -30.26
CA GLU A 366 -14.23 -11.21 -31.49
C GLU A 366 -12.76 -10.87 -31.17
N VAL A 367 -12.53 -10.01 -30.17
CA VAL A 367 -11.17 -9.67 -29.70
C VAL A 367 -10.42 -10.89 -29.17
N VAL A 368 -11.09 -11.75 -28.40
CA VAL A 368 -10.49 -12.95 -27.79
C VAL A 368 -10.36 -14.12 -28.75
N GLY A 369 -11.05 -14.08 -29.90
CA GLY A 369 -11.15 -15.18 -30.85
C GLY A 369 -12.00 -16.34 -30.34
N THR A 370 -11.93 -17.49 -31.00
CA THR A 370 -12.82 -18.65 -30.77
C THR A 370 -12.10 -19.88 -30.20
N SER A 371 -10.80 -20.00 -30.42
CA SER A 371 -9.98 -21.11 -29.91
C SER A 371 -9.33 -20.80 -28.56
N THR A 372 -8.80 -21.83 -27.89
CA THR A 372 -7.99 -21.69 -26.67
C THR A 372 -6.68 -20.95 -26.95
N ALA A 373 -6.07 -21.20 -28.11
CA ALA A 373 -4.80 -20.57 -28.52
C ALA A 373 -4.96 -19.07 -28.80
N GLU A 374 -6.03 -18.68 -29.49
CA GLU A 374 -6.36 -17.26 -29.71
C GLU A 374 -6.67 -16.56 -28.38
N ALA A 375 -7.43 -17.19 -27.49
CA ALA A 375 -7.69 -16.63 -26.16
C ALA A 375 -6.39 -16.44 -25.36
N TRP A 376 -5.46 -17.39 -25.43
CA TRP A 376 -4.14 -17.26 -24.83
C TRP A 376 -3.31 -16.12 -25.44
N GLN A 377 -3.41 -15.90 -26.75
CA GLN A 377 -2.75 -14.78 -27.41
C GLN A 377 -3.37 -13.45 -26.95
N ALA A 378 -4.69 -13.37 -26.82
CA ALA A 378 -5.38 -12.19 -26.30
C ALA A 378 -4.95 -11.86 -24.87
N VAL A 379 -4.84 -12.87 -23.98
CA VAL A 379 -4.31 -12.70 -22.63
C VAL A 379 -2.90 -12.08 -22.62
N GLN A 380 -2.06 -12.36 -23.62
CA GLN A 380 -0.70 -11.81 -23.66
C GLN A 380 -0.63 -10.39 -24.24
N LEU A 381 -1.50 -10.06 -25.19
CA LEU A 381 -1.42 -8.82 -25.95
C LEU A 381 -2.30 -7.69 -25.40
N LEU A 382 -3.41 -8.04 -24.74
CA LEU A 382 -4.35 -7.02 -24.28
C LEU A 382 -3.81 -6.26 -23.07
N PRO A 383 -3.91 -4.91 -23.09
CA PRO A 383 -3.63 -4.08 -21.92
C PRO A 383 -4.69 -4.33 -20.84
N ASP A 384 -4.35 -3.98 -19.59
CA ASP A 384 -5.28 -4.12 -18.47
C ASP A 384 -6.56 -3.32 -18.72
N GLY A 385 -7.70 -3.96 -18.50
CA GLY A 385 -9.02 -3.40 -18.81
C GLY A 385 -10.09 -4.47 -19.00
N PRO A 386 -11.32 -4.08 -19.40
CA PRO A 386 -12.46 -4.98 -19.53
C PRO A 386 -12.20 -6.15 -20.49
N ALA A 387 -11.55 -5.90 -21.62
CA ALA A 387 -11.22 -6.93 -22.59
C ALA A 387 -10.20 -7.94 -22.06
N ALA A 388 -9.19 -7.49 -21.32
CA ALA A 388 -8.23 -8.37 -20.67
C ALA A 388 -8.89 -9.25 -19.60
N ASP A 389 -9.74 -8.67 -18.74
CA ASP A 389 -10.52 -9.43 -17.75
C ASP A 389 -11.37 -10.52 -18.42
N PHE A 390 -12.04 -10.19 -19.54
CA PHE A 390 -12.83 -11.14 -20.31
C PHE A 390 -11.97 -12.22 -21.01
N ALA A 391 -10.78 -11.85 -21.49
CA ALA A 391 -9.82 -12.78 -22.08
C ALA A 391 -9.31 -13.79 -21.06
N ASP A 392 -8.98 -13.37 -19.84
CA ASP A 392 -8.50 -14.24 -18.77
C ASP A 392 -9.56 -15.30 -18.38
N VAL A 393 -10.81 -14.87 -18.21
CA VAL A 393 -11.95 -15.77 -17.93
C VAL A 393 -12.19 -16.72 -19.11
N SER A 394 -12.26 -16.19 -20.33
CA SER A 394 -12.51 -16.98 -21.54
C SER A 394 -11.41 -18.01 -21.79
N TYR A 395 -10.15 -17.62 -21.61
CA TYR A 395 -9.00 -18.50 -21.73
C TYR A 395 -9.11 -19.67 -20.75
N LEU A 396 -9.33 -19.40 -19.46
CA LEU A 396 -9.43 -20.46 -18.45
C LEU A 396 -10.61 -21.40 -18.72
N CYS A 397 -11.80 -20.85 -19.00
CA CYS A 397 -12.97 -21.68 -19.33
C CYS A 397 -12.74 -22.58 -20.56
N ARG A 398 -12.06 -22.07 -21.61
CA ARG A 398 -11.72 -22.85 -22.80
C ARG A 398 -10.62 -23.87 -22.53
N ALA A 399 -9.56 -23.50 -21.81
CA ALA A 399 -8.48 -24.40 -21.43
C ALA A 399 -9.01 -25.60 -20.61
N LEU A 400 -10.01 -25.39 -19.75
CA LEU A 400 -10.70 -26.47 -19.01
C LEU A 400 -11.53 -27.42 -19.90
N GLY A 401 -11.92 -26.96 -21.10
CA GLY A 401 -12.67 -27.74 -22.09
C GLY A 401 -11.80 -28.34 -23.20
N ASP A 402 -10.57 -27.89 -23.35
CA ASP A 402 -9.69 -28.25 -24.46
C ASP A 402 -8.71 -29.37 -24.06
N ASP A 403 -9.05 -30.58 -24.48
CA ASP A 403 -8.25 -31.75 -24.14
C ASP A 403 -6.86 -31.71 -24.77
N ALA A 404 -6.70 -31.15 -25.98
CA ALA A 404 -5.40 -31.06 -26.63
C ALA A 404 -4.50 -30.06 -25.87
N TRP A 405 -5.07 -28.95 -25.43
CA TRP A 405 -4.37 -27.94 -24.63
C TRP A 405 -3.85 -28.50 -23.30
N LEU A 406 -4.70 -29.20 -22.55
CA LEU A 406 -4.33 -29.78 -21.26
C LEU A 406 -3.26 -30.89 -21.37
N THR A 407 -3.11 -31.53 -22.55
CA THR A 407 -2.06 -32.53 -22.82
C THR A 407 -0.70 -31.98 -23.24
N GLN A 408 -0.58 -30.67 -23.46
CA GLN A 408 0.69 -30.10 -23.91
C GLN A 408 1.83 -30.38 -22.91
N PRO A 409 3.07 -30.61 -23.40
CA PRO A 409 4.22 -30.82 -22.52
C PRO A 409 4.54 -29.55 -21.74
N GLY A 410 4.95 -29.70 -20.47
CA GLY A 410 5.26 -28.59 -19.58
C GLY A 410 4.04 -27.95 -18.92
N PRO A 411 4.21 -26.89 -18.11
CA PRO A 411 3.11 -26.22 -17.41
C PRO A 411 2.14 -25.55 -18.39
N ILE A 412 0.84 -25.64 -18.13
CA ILE A 412 -0.15 -24.84 -18.88
C ILE A 412 0.12 -23.36 -18.57
N PRO A 413 0.21 -22.51 -19.61
CA PRO A 413 0.53 -21.10 -19.41
C PRO A 413 -0.58 -20.38 -18.64
N LEU A 414 -0.20 -19.31 -17.94
CA LEU A 414 -1.09 -18.48 -17.16
C LEU A 414 -0.74 -17.01 -17.40
N GLY A 415 -1.78 -16.19 -17.46
CA GLY A 415 -1.63 -14.75 -17.67
C GLY A 415 -1.12 -14.04 -16.41
N PRO A 416 -0.66 -12.79 -16.53
CA PRO A 416 -0.25 -12.00 -15.37
C PRO A 416 -1.42 -11.65 -14.41
N ARG A 417 -2.67 -11.69 -14.91
CA ARG A 417 -3.88 -11.22 -14.22
C ARG A 417 -4.64 -12.36 -13.53
N MET A 418 -3.99 -12.93 -12.53
CA MET A 418 -4.48 -14.08 -11.77
C MET A 418 -5.56 -13.67 -10.74
N PHE A 419 -6.28 -14.67 -10.21
CA PHE A 419 -7.37 -14.47 -9.24
C PHE A 419 -6.92 -14.57 -7.78
N HIS A 420 -5.62 -14.44 -7.48
CA HIS A 420 -5.14 -14.49 -6.11
C HIS A 420 -5.77 -13.40 -5.24
N GLY A 421 -6.46 -13.82 -4.18
CA GLY A 421 -7.14 -12.91 -3.25
C GLY A 421 -8.41 -12.25 -3.80
N LYS A 422 -8.86 -12.63 -5.01
CA LYS A 422 -10.08 -12.15 -5.65
C LYS A 422 -11.16 -13.23 -5.63
N GLU A 423 -12.42 -12.84 -5.77
CA GLU A 423 -13.51 -13.79 -5.99
C GLU A 423 -13.34 -14.47 -7.35
N THR A 424 -13.60 -15.79 -7.40
CA THR A 424 -13.53 -16.54 -8.66
C THR A 424 -14.75 -16.18 -9.53
N PRO A 425 -14.53 -15.79 -10.81
CA PRO A 425 -15.63 -15.49 -11.73
C PRO A 425 -16.62 -16.65 -11.87
N ASP A 426 -17.91 -16.33 -11.98
CA ASP A 426 -18.99 -17.33 -12.03
C ASP A 426 -18.83 -18.31 -13.20
N ASP A 427 -18.42 -17.82 -14.38
CA ASP A 427 -18.18 -18.66 -15.55
C ASP A 427 -17.10 -19.73 -15.28
N VAL A 428 -16.02 -19.35 -14.61
CA VAL A 428 -14.95 -20.27 -14.22
C VAL A 428 -15.51 -21.28 -13.21
N ARG A 429 -16.21 -20.80 -12.16
CA ARG A 429 -16.81 -21.63 -11.11
C ARG A 429 -17.75 -22.70 -11.68
N VAL A 430 -18.61 -22.32 -12.64
CA VAL A 430 -19.52 -23.22 -13.35
C VAL A 430 -18.75 -24.23 -14.21
N ALA A 431 -17.62 -23.84 -14.79
CA ALA A 431 -16.80 -24.72 -15.62
C ALA A 431 -16.02 -25.79 -14.81
N ILE A 432 -15.73 -25.57 -13.52
CA ILE A 432 -14.92 -26.48 -12.68
C ILE A 432 -15.51 -27.89 -12.62
N GLY A 433 -16.79 -28.01 -12.25
CA GLY A 433 -17.44 -29.31 -12.05
C GLY A 433 -17.41 -30.20 -13.30
N PRO A 434 -17.90 -29.72 -14.46
CA PRO A 434 -17.81 -30.43 -15.73
C PRO A 434 -16.38 -30.77 -16.15
N ALA A 435 -15.42 -29.86 -15.92
CA ALA A 435 -14.02 -30.09 -16.25
C ALA A 435 -13.42 -31.24 -15.41
N LEU A 436 -13.65 -31.25 -14.10
CA LEU A 436 -13.22 -32.33 -13.21
C LEU A 436 -13.88 -33.67 -13.57
N GLN A 437 -15.18 -33.67 -13.91
CA GLN A 437 -15.88 -34.88 -14.31
C GLN A 437 -15.29 -35.49 -15.59
N ARG A 438 -15.05 -34.67 -16.63
CA ARG A 438 -14.37 -35.12 -17.85
C ARG A 438 -12.96 -35.64 -17.55
N ALA A 439 -12.22 -34.90 -16.73
CA ALA A 439 -10.86 -35.27 -16.34
C ALA A 439 -10.78 -36.64 -15.65
N ARG A 440 -11.72 -36.94 -14.75
CA ARG A 440 -11.83 -38.26 -14.09
C ARG A 440 -12.06 -39.39 -15.08
N GLY A 441 -12.83 -39.15 -16.14
CA GLY A 441 -13.06 -40.12 -17.22
C GLY A 441 -11.80 -40.45 -18.01
N THR A 442 -10.85 -39.51 -18.10
CA THR A 442 -9.56 -39.71 -18.79
C THR A 442 -8.50 -40.34 -17.86
N GLY A 443 -8.41 -39.89 -16.62
CA GLY A 443 -7.49 -40.42 -15.62
C GLY A 443 -6.88 -39.37 -14.68
N PRO A 444 -6.10 -39.81 -13.68
CA PRO A 444 -5.57 -38.96 -12.61
C PRO A 444 -4.64 -37.86 -13.12
N GLU A 445 -3.90 -38.11 -14.20
CA GLU A 445 -3.04 -37.10 -14.83
C GLU A 445 -3.84 -35.90 -15.31
N ARG A 446 -5.03 -36.13 -15.88
CA ARG A 446 -5.90 -35.06 -16.37
C ARG A 446 -6.48 -34.25 -15.22
N VAL A 447 -6.90 -34.93 -14.15
CA VAL A 447 -7.40 -34.28 -12.93
C VAL A 447 -6.33 -33.36 -12.36
N LEU A 448 -5.10 -33.85 -12.28
CA LEU A 448 -3.95 -33.08 -11.81
C LEU A 448 -3.71 -31.81 -12.65
N ARG A 449 -3.84 -31.88 -13.98
CA ARG A 449 -3.67 -30.71 -14.86
C ARG A 449 -4.74 -29.64 -14.66
N VAL A 450 -6.00 -30.05 -14.48
CA VAL A 450 -7.10 -29.13 -14.20
C VAL A 450 -6.91 -28.47 -12.84
N VAL A 451 -6.57 -29.25 -11.82
CA VAL A 451 -6.32 -28.75 -10.46
C VAL A 451 -5.12 -27.82 -10.43
N ASP A 452 -4.00 -28.20 -11.05
CA ASP A 452 -2.79 -27.36 -11.14
C ASP A 452 -3.08 -26.02 -11.82
N LEU A 453 -3.74 -26.04 -12.99
CA LEU A 453 -4.08 -24.82 -13.71
C LEU A 453 -4.90 -23.85 -12.85
N LEU A 454 -5.95 -24.34 -12.20
CA LEU A 454 -6.87 -23.52 -11.42
C LEU A 454 -6.26 -23.03 -10.12
N LEU A 455 -5.53 -23.88 -9.40
CA LEU A 455 -4.85 -23.46 -8.18
C LEU A 455 -3.74 -22.45 -8.46
N ARG A 456 -2.95 -22.65 -9.53
CA ARG A 456 -1.96 -21.66 -9.97
C ARG A 456 -2.66 -20.37 -10.37
N ALA A 457 -3.82 -20.43 -11.04
CA ALA A 457 -4.64 -19.25 -11.36
C ALA A 457 -5.21 -18.51 -10.13
N GLY A 458 -5.02 -19.04 -8.92
CA GLY A 458 -5.52 -18.46 -7.68
C GLY A 458 -6.99 -18.77 -7.39
N VAL A 459 -7.61 -19.68 -8.17
CA VAL A 459 -8.99 -20.10 -7.97
C VAL A 459 -9.12 -20.88 -6.66
N ARG A 460 -10.13 -20.52 -5.86
CA ARG A 460 -10.43 -21.17 -4.58
C ARG A 460 -11.78 -21.87 -4.68
N ASP A 461 -11.74 -23.19 -4.82
CA ASP A 461 -12.93 -24.04 -4.85
C ASP A 461 -12.62 -25.39 -4.17
N ASP A 462 -13.48 -25.79 -3.22
CA ASP A 462 -13.29 -27.01 -2.41
C ASP A 462 -13.30 -28.30 -3.25
N GLN A 463 -13.92 -28.27 -4.44
CA GLN A 463 -13.92 -29.41 -5.37
C GLN A 463 -12.50 -29.71 -5.87
N LEU A 464 -11.64 -28.70 -6.01
CA LEU A 464 -10.26 -28.88 -6.49
C LEU A 464 -9.44 -29.70 -5.50
N VAL A 465 -9.51 -29.36 -4.21
CA VAL A 465 -8.77 -30.10 -3.18
C VAL A 465 -9.37 -31.48 -2.97
N THR A 466 -10.69 -31.61 -3.05
CA THR A 466 -11.38 -32.91 -2.96
C THR A 466 -10.96 -33.84 -4.11
N ALA A 467 -10.89 -33.33 -5.34
CA ALA A 467 -10.44 -34.09 -6.50
C ALA A 467 -8.94 -34.45 -6.38
N LEU A 468 -8.10 -33.51 -5.93
CA LEU A 468 -6.69 -33.77 -5.67
C LEU A 468 -6.49 -34.95 -4.71
N ARG A 469 -7.20 -34.95 -3.57
CA ARG A 469 -7.06 -35.99 -2.55
C ARG A 469 -7.61 -37.34 -3.00
N THR A 470 -8.78 -37.35 -3.63
CA THR A 470 -9.48 -38.60 -3.99
C THR A 470 -8.88 -39.25 -5.24
N ASP A 471 -8.56 -38.45 -6.25
CA ASP A 471 -8.24 -38.95 -7.59
C ASP A 471 -6.73 -38.98 -7.87
N VAL A 472 -5.95 -38.07 -7.28
CA VAL A 472 -4.52 -37.90 -7.61
C VAL A 472 -3.58 -38.42 -6.51
N VAL A 473 -3.78 -38.02 -5.25
CA VAL A 473 -2.87 -38.34 -4.14
C VAL A 473 -2.65 -39.85 -4.00
N VAL A 474 -3.73 -40.65 -4.08
CA VAL A 474 -3.66 -42.13 -4.02
C VAL A 474 -2.75 -42.72 -5.10
N GLN A 475 -2.63 -42.07 -6.26
CA GLN A 475 -1.82 -42.55 -7.38
C GLN A 475 -0.36 -42.10 -7.29
N LEU A 476 -0.09 -41.01 -6.55
CA LEU A 476 1.26 -40.51 -6.31
C LEU A 476 2.02 -41.33 -5.26
N ASP A 477 1.33 -42.18 -4.50
CA ASP A 477 1.98 -43.17 -3.62
C ASP A 477 2.72 -44.27 -4.41
N ASP A 478 2.49 -44.40 -5.73
CA ASP A 478 3.29 -45.23 -6.64
C ASP A 478 4.50 -44.41 -7.19
N PRO A 479 5.76 -44.74 -6.82
CA PRO A 479 6.93 -43.99 -7.23
C PRO A 479 7.13 -43.89 -8.76
N SER A 480 6.67 -44.90 -9.51
CA SER A 480 6.81 -44.93 -10.97
C SER A 480 5.86 -43.94 -11.65
N ARG A 481 4.65 -43.76 -11.10
CA ARG A 481 3.67 -42.78 -11.56
C ARG A 481 4.01 -41.37 -11.09
N ALA A 482 4.57 -41.23 -9.89
CA ALA A 482 5.03 -39.96 -9.35
C ALA A 482 6.09 -39.30 -10.25
N ALA A 483 7.03 -40.08 -10.79
CA ALA A 483 8.07 -39.56 -11.69
C ALA A 483 7.53 -39.08 -13.05
N GLU A 484 6.54 -39.77 -13.62
CA GLU A 484 5.87 -39.32 -14.85
C GLU A 484 5.10 -38.02 -14.63
N LEU A 485 4.36 -37.95 -13.52
CA LEU A 485 3.58 -36.77 -13.14
C LEU A 485 4.47 -35.57 -12.79
N SER A 486 5.64 -35.79 -12.17
CA SER A 486 6.67 -34.74 -11.97
C SER A 486 7.09 -34.09 -13.26
N ARG A 487 7.36 -34.86 -14.33
CA ARG A 487 7.86 -34.27 -15.59
C ARG A 487 6.85 -33.34 -16.25
N ARG A 488 5.56 -33.49 -15.94
CA ARG A 488 4.48 -32.66 -16.48
C ARG A 488 4.16 -31.45 -15.61
N LEU A 489 4.61 -31.43 -14.36
CA LEU A 489 4.46 -30.33 -13.44
C LEU A 489 5.79 -29.58 -13.28
N GLY A 490 5.78 -28.26 -13.42
CA GLY A 490 6.93 -27.45 -13.00
C GLY A 490 7.11 -27.46 -11.48
N ALA A 491 8.24 -26.93 -10.99
CA ALA A 491 8.46 -26.72 -9.55
C ALA A 491 7.32 -25.90 -8.90
N GLU A 492 6.83 -24.88 -9.60
CA GLU A 492 5.72 -24.04 -9.17
C GLU A 492 4.39 -24.79 -9.01
N GLY A 493 4.09 -25.71 -9.95
CA GLY A 493 2.89 -26.55 -9.86
C GLY A 493 2.97 -27.49 -8.65
N ARG A 494 4.13 -28.10 -8.39
CA ARG A 494 4.35 -28.93 -7.20
C ARG A 494 4.19 -28.13 -5.90
N LEU A 495 4.75 -26.92 -5.83
CA LEU A 495 4.58 -26.04 -4.66
C LEU A 495 3.11 -25.66 -4.46
N THR A 496 2.39 -25.33 -5.53
CA THR A 496 0.96 -24.99 -5.47
C THR A 496 0.12 -26.14 -4.92
N LEU A 497 0.42 -27.37 -5.34
CA LEU A 497 -0.22 -28.58 -4.81
C LEU A 497 0.13 -28.81 -3.34
N ALA A 498 1.40 -28.60 -2.98
CA ALA A 498 1.85 -28.70 -1.59
C ALA A 498 1.10 -27.73 -0.69
N ALA A 499 0.94 -26.47 -1.11
CA ALA A 499 0.16 -25.46 -0.39
C ALA A 499 -1.29 -25.91 -0.20
N ALA A 500 -1.94 -26.41 -1.25
CA ALA A 500 -3.33 -26.87 -1.18
C ALA A 500 -3.51 -28.06 -0.23
N LEU A 501 -2.60 -29.03 -0.26
CA LEU A 501 -2.64 -30.19 0.64
C LEU A 501 -2.42 -29.77 2.10
N LEU A 502 -1.37 -28.99 2.37
CA LEU A 502 -1.04 -28.51 3.72
C LEU A 502 -2.16 -27.65 4.34
N ARG A 503 -2.84 -26.80 3.55
CA ARG A 503 -4.00 -26.01 4.02
C ARG A 503 -5.13 -26.87 4.58
N THR A 504 -5.37 -28.03 3.99
CA THR A 504 -6.45 -28.93 4.41
C THR A 504 -6.07 -29.90 5.52
N SER A 505 -4.80 -29.94 5.90
CA SER A 505 -4.32 -30.61 7.11
C SER A 505 -4.51 -29.73 8.36
N ALA A 506 -5.48 -28.82 8.35
CA ALA A 506 -5.67 -27.79 9.38
C ALA A 506 -5.63 -28.37 10.80
N GLY A 507 -4.59 -27.98 11.57
CA GLY A 507 -4.35 -28.41 12.95
C GLY A 507 -3.41 -29.60 13.11
N ASP A 508 -3.09 -30.33 12.03
CA ASP A 508 -2.08 -31.38 12.05
C ASP A 508 -0.71 -30.81 11.70
N VAL A 509 0.02 -30.44 12.74
CA VAL A 509 1.40 -29.96 12.67
C VAL A 509 2.33 -30.94 11.93
N ALA A 510 2.02 -32.24 11.93
CA ALA A 510 2.79 -33.25 11.21
C ALA A 510 2.31 -33.48 9.77
N ALA A 511 1.18 -32.88 9.36
CA ALA A 511 0.50 -33.18 8.10
C ALA A 511 0.37 -34.70 7.85
N GLY A 512 0.00 -35.47 8.88
CA GLY A 512 -0.11 -36.92 8.89
C GLY A 512 -1.07 -37.50 7.85
N THR A 513 -1.94 -36.67 7.26
CA THR A 513 -2.78 -37.03 6.11
C THR A 513 -2.01 -37.17 4.79
N ILE A 514 -0.78 -36.64 4.71
CA ILE A 514 0.12 -36.75 3.56
C ILE A 514 1.04 -37.96 3.78
N GLY A 515 1.07 -38.90 2.83
CA GLY A 515 1.97 -40.06 2.86
C GLY A 515 3.45 -39.65 2.74
N ASP A 516 4.36 -40.41 3.35
CA ASP A 516 5.80 -40.11 3.36
C ASP A 516 6.38 -40.03 1.94
N GLY A 517 5.95 -40.90 1.03
CA GLY A 517 6.42 -40.92 -0.36
C GLY A 517 6.00 -39.66 -1.14
N LEU A 518 4.76 -39.22 -0.95
CA LEU A 518 4.27 -37.96 -1.52
C LEU A 518 4.97 -36.74 -0.92
N LEU A 519 5.28 -36.76 0.37
CA LEU A 519 6.01 -35.68 1.03
C LEU A 519 7.46 -35.56 0.53
N ASP A 520 8.15 -36.69 0.34
CA ASP A 520 9.47 -36.73 -0.28
C ASP A 520 9.40 -36.20 -1.73
N TRP A 521 8.36 -36.55 -2.49
CA TRP A 521 8.11 -36.04 -3.85
C TRP A 521 7.84 -34.53 -3.92
N LEU A 522 7.08 -33.98 -2.96
CA LEU A 522 6.81 -32.54 -2.86
C LEU A 522 8.06 -31.74 -2.47
N ALA A 523 8.93 -32.32 -1.64
CA ALA A 523 10.17 -31.69 -1.16
C ALA A 523 11.34 -31.78 -2.16
N ASP A 524 11.23 -32.66 -3.17
CA ASP A 524 12.28 -32.92 -4.15
C ASP A 524 12.55 -31.72 -5.07
N GLY A 525 13.80 -31.27 -5.13
CA GLY A 525 14.21 -30.09 -5.91
C GLY A 525 13.61 -28.76 -5.40
N VAL A 526 13.11 -28.72 -4.16
CA VAL A 526 12.68 -27.48 -3.51
C VAL A 526 13.83 -26.88 -2.72
N ASP A 527 14.28 -25.71 -3.15
CA ASP A 527 15.29 -24.94 -2.44
C ASP A 527 14.73 -24.34 -1.15
N ILE A 528 15.57 -24.33 -0.12
CA ILE A 528 15.23 -23.80 1.19
C ILE A 528 15.27 -22.27 1.10
N PRO A 529 14.23 -21.57 1.58
CA PRO A 529 14.24 -20.12 1.57
C PRO A 529 15.37 -19.58 2.44
N THR A 530 16.00 -18.50 1.99
CA THR A 530 16.98 -17.76 2.76
C THR A 530 16.37 -17.19 4.04
N ALA A 531 17.20 -16.88 5.05
CA ALA A 531 16.77 -16.22 6.28
C ALA A 531 15.94 -14.95 6.02
N THR A 532 16.30 -14.16 4.99
CA THR A 532 15.55 -12.97 4.60
C THR A 532 14.18 -13.31 4.01
N GLU A 533 14.07 -14.35 3.17
CA GLU A 533 12.78 -14.81 2.65
C GLU A 533 11.89 -15.37 3.76
N LEU A 534 12.43 -16.17 4.69
CA LEU A 534 11.68 -16.71 5.84
C LEU A 534 11.10 -15.60 6.71
N SER A 535 11.88 -14.55 7.00
CA SER A 535 11.43 -13.43 7.81
C SER A 535 10.28 -12.62 7.20
N ARG A 536 10.14 -12.67 5.86
CA ARG A 536 9.09 -11.96 5.11
C ARG A 536 7.96 -12.88 4.63
N ALA A 537 8.10 -14.18 4.86
CA ALA A 537 7.19 -15.19 4.35
C ALA A 537 5.78 -14.99 4.93
N GLN A 538 4.82 -14.76 4.07
CA GLN A 538 3.40 -14.71 4.40
C GLN A 538 2.78 -16.09 4.20
N PRO A 539 1.80 -16.49 5.04
CA PRO A 539 1.13 -17.77 4.90
C PRO A 539 0.77 -18.07 3.44
N TRP A 540 1.31 -19.19 2.94
CA TRP A 540 1.07 -19.74 1.61
C TRP A 540 1.62 -18.98 0.41
N ASP A 541 2.52 -18.03 0.61
CA ASP A 541 3.36 -17.58 -0.49
C ASP A 541 4.42 -18.64 -0.87
N SER A 542 5.18 -18.39 -1.94
CA SER A 542 6.20 -19.32 -2.40
C SER A 542 7.30 -19.59 -1.35
N GLY A 543 7.73 -18.57 -0.60
CA GLY A 543 8.73 -18.74 0.46
C GLY A 543 8.21 -19.61 1.60
N TRP A 544 7.01 -19.28 2.09
CA TRP A 544 6.31 -19.98 3.15
C TRP A 544 6.06 -21.44 2.78
N THR A 545 5.55 -21.72 1.57
CA THR A 545 5.24 -23.09 1.14
C THR A 545 6.51 -23.93 0.97
N ARG A 546 7.59 -23.35 0.43
CA ARG A 546 8.89 -24.04 0.36
C ARG A 546 9.40 -24.42 1.75
N ALA A 547 9.38 -23.48 2.69
CA ALA A 547 9.78 -23.72 4.07
C ALA A 547 8.90 -24.78 4.75
N ALA A 548 7.58 -24.69 4.60
CA ALA A 548 6.62 -25.61 5.21
C ALA A 548 6.81 -27.05 4.71
N VAL A 549 6.93 -27.26 3.39
CA VAL A 549 7.11 -28.60 2.82
C VAL A 549 8.40 -29.24 3.30
N ARG A 550 9.52 -28.50 3.26
CA ARG A 550 10.82 -28.98 3.76
C ARG A 550 10.78 -29.23 5.26
N GLY A 551 10.15 -28.35 6.03
CA GLY A 551 10.04 -28.45 7.48
C GLY A 551 9.19 -29.65 7.95
N VAL A 552 8.01 -29.85 7.38
CA VAL A 552 7.15 -31.02 7.65
C VAL A 552 7.91 -32.31 7.30
N ARG A 553 8.61 -32.33 6.17
CA ARG A 553 9.42 -33.46 5.72
C ARG A 553 10.56 -33.76 6.68
N ALA A 554 11.30 -32.74 7.11
CA ALA A 554 12.40 -32.87 8.06
C ALA A 554 11.90 -33.36 9.43
N ALA A 555 10.80 -32.82 9.95
CA ALA A 555 10.20 -33.23 11.22
C ALA A 555 9.78 -34.71 11.23
N ARG A 556 9.34 -35.26 10.08
CA ARG A 556 8.88 -36.65 9.97
C ARG A 556 9.97 -37.65 9.59
N ARG A 557 10.87 -37.26 8.70
CA ARG A 557 11.84 -38.15 8.04
C ARG A 557 13.29 -37.88 8.44
N GLY A 558 13.51 -36.85 9.27
CA GLY A 558 14.82 -36.28 9.53
C GLY A 558 15.30 -35.37 8.39
N PRO A 559 16.30 -34.50 8.63
CA PRO A 559 16.86 -33.62 7.61
C PRO A 559 17.62 -34.43 6.53
N SER A 560 17.42 -34.09 5.25
CA SER A 560 18.17 -34.67 4.12
C SER A 560 19.18 -33.69 3.50
N ALA A 561 19.00 -32.39 3.68
CA ALA A 561 19.91 -31.33 3.23
C ALA A 561 20.31 -30.40 4.39
N PRO A 562 21.44 -29.66 4.27
CA PRO A 562 21.96 -28.82 5.35
C PRO A 562 20.97 -27.80 5.95
N GLY A 563 20.10 -27.19 5.14
CA GLY A 563 19.12 -26.21 5.63
C GLY A 563 17.82 -26.80 6.18
N ASP A 564 17.62 -28.12 6.12
CA ASP A 564 16.35 -28.74 6.53
C ASP A 564 16.07 -28.58 8.02
N ARG A 565 17.13 -28.51 8.82
CA ARG A 565 17.01 -28.23 10.25
C ARG A 565 16.41 -26.85 10.51
N VAL A 566 16.80 -25.85 9.72
CA VAL A 566 16.24 -24.50 9.82
C VAL A 566 14.77 -24.50 9.40
N ALA A 567 14.43 -25.19 8.30
CA ALA A 567 13.05 -25.33 7.85
C ALA A 567 12.17 -26.10 8.85
N GLU A 568 12.72 -27.14 9.49
CA GLU A 568 12.07 -27.90 10.57
C GLU A 568 11.76 -26.98 11.75
N LEU A 569 12.77 -26.26 12.25
CA LEU A 569 12.60 -25.37 13.39
C LEU A 569 11.62 -24.23 13.09
N TRP A 570 11.70 -23.64 11.88
CA TRP A 570 10.75 -22.65 11.39
C TRP A 570 9.32 -23.20 11.37
N TRP A 571 9.13 -24.41 10.83
CA TRP A 571 7.81 -25.05 10.76
C TRP A 571 7.25 -25.32 12.16
N LEU A 572 8.05 -25.85 13.07
CA LEU A 572 7.65 -26.08 14.47
C LEU A 572 7.24 -24.78 15.17
N GLY A 573 7.92 -23.66 14.88
CA GLY A 573 7.59 -22.34 15.40
C GLY A 573 6.25 -21.82 14.87
N VAL A 574 6.09 -21.75 13.54
CA VAL A 574 4.87 -21.23 12.89
C VAL A 574 3.63 -22.09 13.18
N SER A 575 3.81 -23.39 13.37
CA SER A 575 2.74 -24.32 13.72
C SER A 575 2.40 -24.37 15.22
N GLY A 576 3.18 -23.70 16.07
CA GLY A 576 2.99 -23.71 17.53
C GLY A 576 3.29 -25.08 18.18
N SER A 577 4.17 -25.87 17.57
CA SER A 577 4.51 -27.21 18.08
C SER A 577 5.20 -27.14 19.45
N PRO A 578 4.82 -28.00 20.42
CA PRO A 578 5.53 -28.09 21.70
C PRO A 578 6.97 -28.60 21.54
N GLN A 579 7.30 -29.23 20.41
CA GLN A 579 8.65 -29.72 20.12
C GLN A 579 9.62 -28.60 19.75
N PHE A 580 9.15 -27.38 19.46
CA PHE A 580 10.01 -26.25 19.08
C PHE A 580 11.13 -26.02 20.09
N VAL A 581 10.78 -25.92 21.38
CA VAL A 581 11.76 -25.64 22.45
C VAL A 581 12.77 -26.78 22.57
N GLN A 582 12.31 -28.03 22.43
CA GLN A 582 13.18 -29.21 22.50
C GLN A 582 14.21 -29.20 21.36
N VAL A 583 13.75 -29.04 20.11
CA VAL A 583 14.63 -29.04 18.93
C VAL A 583 15.60 -27.86 18.94
N ALA A 584 15.13 -26.68 19.35
CA ALA A 584 15.99 -25.51 19.51
C ALA A 584 17.08 -25.74 20.57
N ALA A 585 16.71 -26.27 21.74
CA ALA A 585 17.61 -26.46 22.87
C ALA A 585 18.62 -27.62 22.70
N ASP A 586 18.41 -28.50 21.71
CA ASP A 586 19.30 -29.65 21.46
C ASP A 586 20.54 -29.30 20.62
N SER A 587 20.59 -28.13 19.97
CA SER A 587 21.70 -27.72 19.08
C SER A 587 22.16 -26.28 19.31
N VAL A 588 23.40 -25.99 18.94
CA VAL A 588 23.89 -24.60 18.78
C VAL A 588 23.51 -24.16 17.36
N TRP A 589 22.70 -23.12 17.25
CA TRP A 589 22.25 -22.60 15.96
C TRP A 589 23.10 -21.43 15.49
N ASP A 590 23.10 -21.17 14.18
CA ASP A 590 23.50 -19.85 13.68
C ASP A 590 22.49 -18.81 14.22
N PRO A 591 22.94 -17.74 14.91
CA PRO A 591 22.05 -16.71 15.42
C PRO A 591 21.16 -16.08 14.34
N ALA A 592 21.63 -15.98 13.10
CA ALA A 592 20.86 -15.45 11.97
C ALA A 592 19.65 -16.34 11.65
N ASP A 593 19.84 -17.67 11.66
CA ASP A 593 18.77 -18.63 11.38
C ASP A 593 17.71 -18.62 12.48
N LEU A 594 18.13 -18.56 13.74
CA LEU A 594 17.22 -18.57 14.88
C LEU A 594 16.39 -17.27 14.96
N LEU A 595 16.99 -16.13 14.63
CA LEU A 595 16.27 -14.86 14.45
C LEU A 595 15.26 -14.92 13.29
N ALA A 596 15.65 -15.50 12.15
CA ALA A 596 14.77 -15.64 10.99
C ALA A 596 13.59 -16.60 11.25
N VAL A 597 13.82 -17.67 12.01
CA VAL A 597 12.81 -18.64 12.44
C VAL A 597 11.73 -17.99 13.29
N VAL A 598 12.13 -17.14 14.23
CA VAL A 598 11.21 -16.50 15.18
C VAL A 598 10.52 -15.27 14.58
N GLY A 599 11.16 -14.60 13.62
CA GLY A 599 10.66 -13.34 13.05
C GLY A 599 10.46 -12.30 14.15
N ASP A 600 9.28 -11.67 14.18
CA ASP A 600 8.90 -10.69 15.22
C ASP A 600 8.38 -11.33 16.52
N GLY A 601 8.19 -12.65 16.56
CA GLY A 601 7.66 -13.35 17.74
C GLY A 601 8.60 -13.34 18.96
N ALA A 602 8.08 -13.69 20.13
CA ALA A 602 8.91 -13.91 21.32
C ALA A 602 9.62 -15.28 21.22
N LEU A 603 10.92 -15.31 21.50
CA LEU A 603 11.69 -16.55 21.55
C LEU A 603 11.64 -17.11 22.97
N PRO A 604 11.15 -18.35 23.20
CA PRO A 604 11.22 -19.00 24.51
C PRO A 604 12.66 -19.06 25.04
N GLY A 605 12.88 -18.74 26.31
CA GLY A 605 14.24 -18.60 26.87
C GLY A 605 15.08 -19.86 26.72
N ALA A 606 14.51 -21.00 27.10
CA ALA A 606 15.11 -22.32 26.95
C ALA A 606 15.57 -22.65 25.50
N ALA A 607 14.93 -22.08 24.47
CA ALA A 607 15.32 -22.27 23.08
C ALA A 607 16.58 -21.46 22.68
N ALA A 608 16.86 -20.36 23.39
CA ALA A 608 17.99 -19.47 23.12
C ALA A 608 19.28 -19.89 23.85
N VAL A 609 19.15 -20.47 25.05
CA VAL A 609 20.27 -20.70 25.99
C VAL A 609 21.46 -21.38 25.33
N ARG A 610 21.26 -22.51 24.65
CA ARG A 610 22.38 -23.26 24.05
C ARG A 610 23.12 -22.46 22.98
N THR A 611 22.40 -21.68 22.17
CA THR A 611 23.00 -20.79 21.17
C THR A 611 23.72 -19.62 21.84
N LEU A 612 23.15 -19.02 22.88
CA LEU A 612 23.82 -17.97 23.68
C LEU A 612 25.12 -18.47 24.32
N LEU A 613 25.18 -19.74 24.73
CA LEU A 613 26.39 -20.34 25.29
C LEU A 613 27.41 -20.72 24.21
N GLY A 614 26.97 -21.29 23.09
CA GLY A 614 27.84 -21.97 22.12
C GLY A 614 28.20 -21.22 20.84
N ALA A 615 27.49 -20.14 20.47
CA ALA A 615 27.76 -19.41 19.23
C ALA A 615 28.95 -18.42 19.36
N PRO A 616 29.71 -18.15 18.29
CA PRO A 616 30.69 -17.06 18.27
C PRO A 616 30.04 -15.69 18.36
N ASP A 617 30.75 -14.70 18.90
CA ASP A 617 30.27 -13.31 18.91
C ASP A 617 30.03 -12.82 17.46
N SER A 618 28.83 -12.32 17.19
CA SER A 618 28.44 -11.74 15.91
C SER A 618 27.37 -10.65 16.13
N PRO A 619 27.15 -9.73 15.16
CA PRO A 619 26.05 -8.77 15.23
C PRO A 619 24.67 -9.45 15.39
N GLU A 620 24.49 -10.63 14.83
CA GLU A 620 23.25 -11.41 14.95
C GLU A 620 23.12 -12.05 16.34
N LEU A 621 24.21 -12.50 16.96
CA LEU A 621 24.18 -12.98 18.35
C LEU A 621 23.85 -11.84 19.32
N ASP A 622 24.40 -10.65 19.08
CA ASP A 622 24.10 -9.45 19.87
C ASP A 622 22.60 -9.10 19.81
N ARG A 623 22.02 -9.06 18.60
CA ARG A 623 20.58 -8.86 18.40
C ARG A 623 19.73 -9.97 19.03
N LEU A 624 20.17 -11.22 18.96
CA LEU A 624 19.48 -12.34 19.60
C LEU A 624 19.46 -12.17 21.13
N ALA A 625 20.57 -11.76 21.71
CA ALA A 625 20.70 -11.53 23.15
C ALA A 625 19.86 -10.31 23.60
N ASP A 626 19.90 -9.20 22.88
CA ASP A 626 19.03 -8.03 23.09
C ASP A 626 17.54 -8.43 23.10
N LYS A 627 17.12 -9.20 22.09
CA LYS A 627 15.74 -9.71 22.00
C LYS A 627 15.34 -10.61 23.17
N VAL A 628 16.27 -11.41 23.71
CA VAL A 628 16.02 -12.23 24.90
C VAL A 628 15.90 -11.36 26.15
N ILE A 629 16.68 -10.29 26.27
CA ILE A 629 16.62 -9.36 27.41
C ILE A 629 15.29 -8.59 27.40
N ASP A 630 14.85 -8.10 26.25
CA ASP A 630 13.65 -7.27 26.13
C ASP A 630 12.34 -8.09 26.15
N GLY A 631 12.38 -9.32 25.65
CA GLY A 631 11.17 -10.09 25.31
C GLY A 631 10.90 -11.34 26.16
N ASN A 632 11.70 -11.62 27.19
CA ASN A 632 11.66 -12.90 27.90
C ASN A 632 11.55 -12.77 29.43
N ASP A 633 10.62 -13.52 30.03
CA ASP A 633 10.49 -13.62 31.48
C ASP A 633 11.42 -14.71 32.09
N ASP A 634 12.13 -15.48 31.26
CA ASP A 634 13.07 -16.51 31.71
C ASP A 634 14.39 -15.89 32.20
N SER A 635 14.50 -15.73 33.51
CA SER A 635 15.68 -15.17 34.17
C SER A 635 16.98 -15.91 33.85
N ALA A 636 16.93 -17.20 33.52
CA ALA A 636 18.13 -17.95 33.14
C ALA A 636 18.63 -17.52 31.76
N ALA A 637 17.73 -17.42 30.77
CA ALA A 637 18.08 -16.97 29.43
C ALA A 637 18.56 -15.52 29.42
N VAL A 638 17.92 -14.64 30.20
CA VAL A 638 18.34 -13.24 30.35
C VAL A 638 19.74 -13.14 30.98
N ALA A 639 20.05 -13.98 31.97
CA ALA A 639 21.38 -14.01 32.57
C ALA A 639 22.47 -14.40 31.55
N HIS A 640 22.21 -15.34 30.65
CA HIS A 640 23.17 -15.71 29.59
C HIS A 640 23.24 -14.66 28.48
N ALA A 641 22.12 -14.06 28.11
CA ALA A 641 22.06 -12.97 27.12
C ALA A 641 22.82 -11.72 27.60
N ALA A 642 22.76 -11.40 28.90
CA ALA A 642 23.50 -10.30 29.49
C ALA A 642 25.02 -10.41 29.26
N VAL A 643 25.58 -11.62 29.30
CA VAL A 643 27.01 -11.87 29.04
C VAL A 643 27.39 -11.57 27.58
N ARG A 644 26.44 -11.68 26.65
CA ARG A 644 26.65 -11.46 25.21
C ARG A 644 26.39 -10.02 24.79
N HIS A 645 25.32 -9.41 25.27
CA HIS A 645 24.86 -8.09 24.82
C HIS A 645 25.43 -6.93 25.64
N ILE A 646 25.55 -7.11 26.96
CA ILE A 646 25.92 -6.00 27.86
C ILE A 646 27.44 -5.94 27.96
N THR A 647 28.00 -4.82 27.51
CA THR A 647 29.45 -4.60 27.63
C THR A 647 29.88 -4.44 29.10
N PRO A 648 31.13 -4.78 29.46
CA PRO A 648 31.67 -4.51 30.79
C PRO A 648 31.49 -3.06 31.26
N GLN A 649 31.60 -2.09 30.35
CA GLN A 649 31.36 -0.67 30.62
C GLN A 649 29.91 -0.38 31.02
N GLN A 650 28.94 -0.86 30.25
CA GLN A 650 27.51 -0.71 30.58
C GLN A 650 27.17 -1.43 31.89
N TRP A 651 27.72 -2.63 32.11
CA TRP A 651 27.56 -3.41 33.33
C TRP A 651 27.96 -2.63 34.58
N MET A 652 29.05 -1.84 34.49
CA MET A 652 29.49 -0.93 35.56
C MET A 652 28.63 0.33 35.66
N GLN A 653 28.42 1.05 34.56
CA GLN A 653 27.69 2.34 34.55
C GLN A 653 26.25 2.21 35.03
N GLN A 654 25.58 1.10 34.68
CA GLN A 654 24.21 0.80 35.10
C GLN A 654 24.14 0.14 36.49
N ARG A 655 25.28 -0.05 37.17
CA ARG A 655 25.41 -0.71 38.47
C ARG A 655 24.85 -2.13 38.49
N TYR A 656 24.98 -2.85 37.38
CA TYR A 656 24.56 -4.25 37.27
C TYR A 656 25.44 -5.21 38.06
N VAL A 657 26.69 -4.83 38.33
CA VAL A 657 27.53 -5.52 39.31
C VAL A 657 26.86 -5.56 40.69
N ASP A 658 26.26 -4.47 41.15
CA ASP A 658 25.61 -4.40 42.46
C ASP A 658 24.22 -5.06 42.46
N THR A 659 23.49 -4.96 41.35
CA THR A 659 22.05 -5.27 41.29
C THR A 659 21.73 -6.62 40.69
N HIS A 660 22.45 -7.06 39.66
CA HIS A 660 22.12 -8.23 38.85
C HIS A 660 23.11 -9.39 39.05
N GLN A 661 24.38 -9.11 39.33
CA GLN A 661 25.44 -10.12 39.48
C GLN A 661 25.05 -11.26 40.43
N ARG A 662 24.56 -10.91 41.63
CA ARG A 662 24.14 -11.90 42.64
C ARG A 662 22.88 -12.66 42.23
N ALA A 663 21.97 -12.01 41.50
CA ALA A 663 20.73 -12.62 41.03
C ALA A 663 21.00 -13.61 39.87
N TYR A 664 21.99 -13.33 39.02
CA TYR A 664 22.33 -14.16 37.87
C TYR A 664 23.28 -15.30 38.17
N LEU A 665 24.00 -15.21 39.30
CA LEU A 665 24.95 -16.22 39.76
C LEU A 665 24.45 -17.67 39.65
N PRO A 666 23.26 -18.05 40.16
CA PRO A 666 22.80 -19.45 40.10
C PRO A 666 22.65 -19.97 38.66
N PHE A 667 22.27 -19.11 37.72
CA PHE A 667 22.07 -19.47 36.32
C PHE A 667 23.38 -19.65 35.56
N TRP A 668 24.39 -18.85 35.89
CA TRP A 668 25.74 -19.02 35.35
C TRP A 668 26.41 -20.27 35.91
N GLU A 669 26.28 -20.54 37.21
CA GLU A 669 26.79 -21.77 37.83
C GLU A 669 26.13 -23.02 37.22
N GLN A 670 24.82 -23.00 37.04
CA GLN A 670 24.09 -24.09 36.40
C GLN A 670 24.57 -24.31 34.96
N ALA A 671 24.79 -23.25 34.17
CA ALA A 671 25.28 -23.39 32.80
C ALA A 671 26.69 -24.01 32.75
N LEU A 672 27.60 -23.57 33.61
CA LEU A 672 28.95 -24.13 33.69
C LEU A 672 28.95 -25.60 34.17
N ALA A 673 28.04 -25.96 35.08
CA ALA A 673 27.93 -27.32 35.60
C ALA A 673 27.30 -28.32 34.61
N THR A 674 26.42 -27.85 33.73
CA THR A 674 25.63 -28.70 32.82
C THR A 674 26.12 -28.71 31.36
N ALA A 675 27.02 -27.79 31.00
CA ALA A 675 27.60 -27.71 29.66
C ALA A 675 28.36 -29.00 29.28
N ARG A 676 28.07 -29.54 28.08
CA ARG A 676 28.86 -30.64 27.51
C ARG A 676 30.17 -30.10 26.93
N PRO A 677 31.20 -30.95 26.73
CA PRO A 677 32.41 -30.54 26.01
C PRO A 677 32.05 -29.95 24.63
N GLY A 678 32.38 -28.68 24.41
CA GLY A 678 32.06 -27.94 23.18
C GLY A 678 30.79 -27.07 23.22
N ASP A 679 30.01 -27.08 24.30
CA ASP A 679 28.78 -26.26 24.43
C ASP A 679 29.05 -24.80 24.81
N LEU A 680 30.21 -24.51 25.40
CA LEU A 680 30.62 -23.17 25.80
C LEU A 680 31.61 -22.62 24.77
N HIS A 681 31.22 -21.54 24.10
CA HIS A 681 32.13 -20.81 23.24
C HIS A 681 33.14 -20.02 24.07
N ARG A 682 34.33 -19.81 23.50
CA ARG A 682 35.40 -18.99 24.10
C ARG A 682 34.93 -17.57 24.42
N ASP A 683 34.10 -16.99 23.56
CA ASP A 683 33.67 -15.59 23.69
C ASP A 683 32.70 -15.40 24.86
N PHE A 684 31.75 -16.34 25.06
CA PHE A 684 30.91 -16.37 26.27
C PHE A 684 31.77 -16.51 27.52
N SER A 685 32.72 -17.44 27.49
CA SER A 685 33.61 -17.74 28.62
C SER A 685 34.45 -16.52 29.00
N ALA A 686 34.99 -15.79 28.01
CA ALA A 686 35.73 -14.56 28.24
C ALA A 686 34.86 -13.42 28.78
N GLY A 687 33.62 -13.28 28.29
CA GLY A 687 32.65 -12.31 28.81
C GLY A 687 32.29 -12.58 30.28
N LEU A 688 31.97 -13.84 30.60
CA LEU A 688 31.65 -14.25 31.96
C LEU A 688 32.85 -14.07 32.90
N LEU A 689 34.05 -14.39 32.44
CA LEU A 689 35.29 -14.18 33.20
C LEU A 689 35.58 -12.69 33.43
N ALA A 690 35.28 -11.81 32.47
CA ALA A 690 35.37 -10.36 32.66
C ALA A 690 34.39 -9.87 33.75
N PHE A 691 33.14 -10.36 33.75
CA PHE A 691 32.18 -10.05 34.82
C PHE A 691 32.60 -10.63 36.17
N ALA A 692 33.27 -11.78 36.21
CA ALA A 692 33.86 -12.31 37.44
C ALA A 692 34.95 -11.39 38.00
N VAL A 693 35.86 -10.88 37.14
CA VAL A 693 36.88 -9.90 37.54
C VAL A 693 36.25 -8.60 38.07
N LEU A 694 35.22 -8.08 37.40
CA LEU A 694 34.47 -6.92 37.88
C LEU A 694 33.78 -7.20 39.23
N GLY A 695 33.23 -8.40 39.40
CA GLY A 695 32.68 -8.88 40.66
C GLY A 695 33.72 -8.88 41.77
N THR A 696 34.92 -9.42 41.52
CA THR A 696 36.04 -9.40 42.46
C THR A 696 36.40 -7.96 42.87
N ILE A 697 36.49 -7.03 41.90
CA ILE A 697 36.80 -5.61 42.17
C ILE A 697 35.72 -4.96 43.05
N ALA A 698 34.45 -5.27 42.81
CA ALA A 698 33.31 -4.70 43.55
C ALA A 698 32.94 -5.46 44.85
N GLY A 699 33.60 -6.59 45.14
CA GLY A 699 33.26 -7.45 46.29
C GLY A 699 31.95 -8.23 46.13
N GLN A 700 31.54 -8.52 44.90
CA GLN A 700 30.34 -9.30 44.57
C GLN A 700 30.71 -10.75 44.20
N PRO A 701 29.82 -11.73 44.50
CA PRO A 701 30.10 -13.13 44.18
C PRO A 701 30.03 -13.38 42.66
N PHE A 702 30.75 -14.39 42.20
CA PHE A 702 30.81 -14.85 40.82
C PHE A 702 30.88 -16.38 40.78
N PRO A 703 30.60 -17.04 39.63
CA PRO A 703 30.55 -18.50 39.57
C PRO A 703 31.91 -19.15 39.85
N ASP A 704 31.96 -20.16 40.73
CA ASP A 704 33.20 -20.89 41.07
C ASP A 704 33.90 -21.48 39.82
N GLY A 705 33.12 -21.89 38.82
CA GLY A 705 33.65 -22.38 37.54
C GLY A 705 34.52 -21.37 36.79
N CYS A 706 34.44 -20.07 37.10
CA CYS A 706 35.33 -19.06 36.54
C CYS A 706 36.79 -19.26 36.97
N HIS A 707 37.08 -19.87 38.12
CA HIS A 707 38.45 -20.22 38.48
C HIS A 707 39.04 -21.26 37.51
N THR A 708 38.20 -22.19 37.02
CA THR A 708 38.60 -23.17 36.00
C THR A 708 38.80 -22.50 34.63
N LEU A 709 37.89 -21.60 34.24
CA LEU A 709 38.04 -20.84 32.98
C LEU A 709 39.31 -19.96 32.98
N ALA A 710 39.63 -19.36 34.12
CA ALA A 710 40.82 -18.54 34.31
C ALA A 710 42.15 -19.32 34.18
N ALA A 711 42.13 -20.65 34.23
CA ALA A 711 43.32 -21.47 34.00
C ALA A 711 43.74 -21.49 32.51
N ASP A 712 42.85 -21.13 31.59
CA ASP A 712 43.17 -20.94 30.17
C ASP A 712 43.80 -19.55 29.96
N PRO A 713 45.09 -19.47 29.54
CA PRO A 713 45.79 -18.20 29.40
C PRO A 713 45.20 -17.31 28.30
N ASP A 714 44.59 -17.88 27.26
CA ASP A 714 44.00 -17.10 26.17
C ASP A 714 42.69 -16.44 26.63
N LEU A 715 41.87 -17.16 27.40
CA LEU A 715 40.65 -16.61 28.02
C LEU A 715 40.97 -15.56 29.08
N ALA A 716 42.00 -15.79 29.91
CA ALA A 716 42.46 -14.82 30.89
C ALA A 716 42.93 -13.52 30.22
N ALA A 717 43.73 -13.61 29.16
CA ALA A 717 44.19 -12.44 28.41
C ALA A 717 43.03 -11.69 27.72
N GLU A 718 42.02 -12.41 27.22
CA GLU A 718 40.82 -11.81 26.64
C GLU A 718 39.98 -11.07 27.69
N ALA A 719 39.76 -11.67 28.86
CA ALA A 719 39.04 -11.04 29.96
C ALA A 719 39.74 -9.75 30.43
N VAL A 720 41.08 -9.76 30.57
CA VAL A 720 41.87 -8.56 30.86
C VAL A 720 41.65 -7.49 29.80
N ARG A 721 41.67 -7.86 28.51
CA ARG A 721 41.45 -6.91 27.39
C ARG A 721 40.06 -6.29 27.41
N ARG A 722 39.05 -7.01 27.88
CA ARG A 722 37.67 -6.53 28.02
C ARG A 722 37.49 -5.59 29.22
N VAL A 723 38.28 -5.73 30.29
CA VAL A 723 38.19 -4.90 31.51
C VAL A 723 39.12 -3.67 31.47
N LEU A 724 40.30 -3.77 30.87
CA LEU A 724 41.31 -2.69 30.84
C LEU A 724 40.77 -1.32 30.36
N PRO A 725 39.91 -1.24 29.31
CA PRO A 725 39.37 0.04 28.86
C PRO A 725 38.56 0.80 29.92
N LEU A 726 37.93 0.11 30.87
CA LEU A 726 37.23 0.76 32.00
C LEU A 726 38.19 1.47 32.96
N VAL A 727 39.43 1.00 33.03
CA VAL A 727 40.44 1.62 33.89
C VAL A 727 41.06 2.81 33.16
N ASP A 728 41.36 2.65 31.87
CA ASP A 728 41.86 3.72 31.01
C ASP A 728 40.84 4.87 30.86
N GLY A 729 39.54 4.55 30.84
CA GLY A 729 38.42 5.50 30.81
C GLY A 729 38.03 6.09 32.17
N TYR A 730 38.69 5.67 33.25
CA TYR A 730 38.42 6.06 34.64
C TYR A 730 37.03 5.70 35.18
N GLU A 731 36.29 4.77 34.55
CA GLU A 731 35.11 4.16 35.15
C GLU A 731 35.46 3.30 36.38
N ILE A 732 36.67 2.73 36.39
CA ILE A 732 37.27 2.05 37.53
C ILE A 732 38.59 2.77 37.85
N SER A 733 38.74 3.23 39.09
CA SER A 733 39.99 3.86 39.52
C SER A 733 41.16 2.86 39.41
N PRO A 734 42.29 3.23 38.79
CA PRO A 734 43.50 2.41 38.77
C PRO A 734 43.92 1.97 40.18
N HIS A 735 43.81 2.87 41.17
CA HIS A 735 44.16 2.60 42.57
C HIS A 735 43.29 1.51 43.20
N VAL A 736 42.01 1.41 42.80
CA VAL A 736 41.09 0.36 43.27
C VAL A 736 41.52 -1.01 42.74
N VAL A 737 41.87 -1.11 41.45
CA VAL A 737 42.34 -2.37 40.85
C VAL A 737 43.61 -2.86 41.53
N LEU A 738 44.58 -1.96 41.74
CA LEU A 738 45.83 -2.29 42.46
C LEU A 738 45.54 -2.71 43.90
N ALA A 739 44.68 -2.00 44.61
CA ALA A 739 44.36 -2.28 46.01
C ALA A 739 43.72 -3.66 46.17
N VAL A 740 42.67 -3.97 45.39
CA VAL A 740 41.97 -5.26 45.46
C VAL A 740 42.93 -6.40 45.08
N SER A 741 43.67 -6.26 43.98
CA SER A 741 44.65 -7.28 43.55
C SER A 741 45.73 -7.57 44.61
N LEU A 742 46.30 -6.52 45.21
CA LEU A 742 47.35 -6.66 46.22
C LEU A 742 46.81 -7.20 47.55
N LEU A 743 45.56 -6.92 47.91
CA LEU A 743 44.91 -7.54 49.08
C LEU A 743 44.70 -9.04 48.89
N HIS A 744 44.29 -9.49 47.69
CA HIS A 744 44.24 -10.93 47.39
C HIS A 744 45.63 -11.57 47.39
N THR A 745 46.63 -10.88 46.86
CA THR A 745 48.04 -11.34 46.91
C THR A 745 48.53 -11.46 48.35
N LEU A 746 48.20 -10.48 49.19
CA LEU A 746 48.55 -10.47 50.61
C LEU A 746 47.88 -11.62 51.36
N ALA A 747 46.60 -11.86 51.12
CA ALA A 747 45.86 -12.96 51.74
C ALA A 747 46.44 -14.33 51.34
N ALA A 748 46.86 -14.48 50.07
CA ALA A 748 47.52 -15.67 49.59
C ALA A 748 48.92 -15.84 50.21
N GLU A 749 49.72 -14.76 50.34
CA GLU A 749 51.01 -14.78 51.05
C GLU A 749 50.85 -15.16 52.54
N ASP A 750 49.86 -14.60 53.23
CA ASP A 750 49.60 -14.88 54.66
C ASP A 750 49.06 -16.32 54.89
N ALA A 751 48.42 -16.91 53.87
CA ALA A 751 47.92 -18.29 53.89
C ALA A 751 48.90 -19.33 53.31
N ASP A 752 50.07 -18.92 52.81
CA ASP A 752 51.05 -19.74 52.10
C ASP A 752 50.46 -20.50 50.89
N THR A 753 49.57 -19.82 50.13
CA THR A 753 48.92 -20.36 48.94
C THR A 753 49.25 -19.53 47.68
N PRO A 754 49.30 -20.15 46.48
CA PRO A 754 49.48 -19.41 45.24
C PRO A 754 48.21 -18.65 44.84
N VAL A 755 48.37 -17.46 44.25
CA VAL A 755 47.27 -16.73 43.60
C VAL A 755 46.89 -17.49 42.32
N VAL A 756 45.66 -18.02 42.27
CA VAL A 756 45.15 -18.86 41.17
C VAL A 756 43.75 -18.40 40.76
N GLY A 757 43.26 -18.84 39.60
CA GLY A 757 41.90 -18.56 39.16
C GLY A 757 41.66 -17.08 38.82
N VAL A 758 40.48 -16.55 39.15
CA VAL A 758 40.07 -15.18 38.81
C VAL A 758 41.00 -14.13 39.43
N GLU A 759 41.53 -14.39 40.63
CA GLU A 759 42.49 -13.54 41.32
C GLU A 759 43.82 -13.42 40.54
N ALA A 760 44.22 -14.48 39.83
CA ALA A 760 45.39 -14.43 38.97
C ALA A 760 45.13 -13.58 37.72
N VAL A 761 43.91 -13.60 37.18
CA VAL A 761 43.49 -12.73 36.07
C VAL A 761 43.46 -11.27 36.53
N LEU A 762 42.95 -11.00 37.74
CA LEU A 762 42.99 -9.67 38.36
C LEU A 762 44.43 -9.19 38.60
N ALA A 763 45.34 -10.08 38.99
CA ALA A 763 46.77 -9.75 39.10
C ALA A 763 47.39 -9.38 37.74
N GLN A 764 47.03 -10.09 36.66
CA GLN A 764 47.46 -9.74 35.30
C GLN A 764 46.91 -8.38 34.87
N LEU A 765 45.65 -8.06 35.19
CA LEU A 765 45.07 -6.74 34.95
C LEU A 765 45.83 -5.65 35.73
N ALA A 766 46.08 -5.87 37.01
CA ALA A 766 46.83 -4.94 37.87
C ALA A 766 48.25 -4.67 37.33
N GLU A 767 48.93 -5.67 36.78
CA GLU A 767 50.24 -5.49 36.12
C GLU A 767 50.18 -4.63 34.85
N GLN A 768 49.07 -4.65 34.12
CA GLN A 768 48.87 -3.78 32.94
C GLN A 768 48.49 -2.36 33.36
N VAL A 769 47.62 -2.22 34.36
CA VAL A 769 47.20 -0.93 34.94
C VAL A 769 48.36 -0.22 35.65
N ALA A 770 49.27 -0.97 36.27
CA ALA A 770 50.47 -0.43 36.90
C ALA A 770 51.48 0.15 35.88
N ALA A 771 51.47 -0.31 34.63
CA ALA A 771 52.48 0.05 33.63
C ALA A 771 52.53 1.55 33.27
N PRO A 772 51.41 2.27 33.08
CA PRO A 772 51.43 3.72 32.80
C PRO A 772 51.60 4.60 34.05
N LEU A 773 51.43 4.08 35.27
CA LEU A 773 51.47 4.86 36.51
C LEU A 773 52.91 5.26 36.88
N GLN A 774 53.07 6.45 37.46
CA GLN A 774 54.37 6.90 37.95
C GLN A 774 54.56 6.36 39.36
N ASN A 775 55.76 5.88 39.70
CA ASN A 775 56.09 5.49 41.09
C ASN A 775 56.34 6.75 41.93
N ASP A 776 55.33 7.61 42.03
CA ASP A 776 55.32 8.82 42.85
C ASP A 776 54.52 8.62 44.14
N ASP A 777 54.67 9.56 45.08
CA ASP A 777 54.01 9.47 46.38
C ASP A 777 52.47 9.51 46.26
N HIS A 778 51.91 10.05 45.18
CA HIS A 778 50.46 10.15 45.01
C HIS A 778 49.84 8.79 44.68
N ASP A 779 50.40 8.07 43.71
CA ASP A 779 49.89 6.77 43.29
C ASP A 779 50.10 5.68 44.35
N VAL A 780 51.25 5.71 45.02
CA VAL A 780 51.56 4.78 46.11
C VAL A 780 50.66 5.01 47.33
N GLU A 781 50.45 6.27 47.72
CA GLU A 781 49.59 6.59 48.87
C GLU A 781 48.12 6.34 48.56
N GLY A 782 47.65 6.66 47.36
CA GLY A 782 46.27 6.47 46.93
C GLY A 782 45.82 5.00 47.00
N ALA A 783 46.63 4.09 46.43
CA ALA A 783 46.32 2.66 46.49
C ALA A 783 46.49 2.07 47.90
N ALA A 784 47.53 2.46 48.65
CA ALA A 784 47.76 1.98 50.01
C ALA A 784 46.64 2.40 50.99
N MET A 785 46.09 3.60 50.83
CA MET A 785 44.95 4.08 51.62
C MET A 785 43.67 3.30 51.30
N LEU A 786 43.41 3.00 50.02
CA LEU A 786 42.28 2.14 49.63
C LEU A 786 42.43 0.72 50.17
N MET A 787 43.64 0.14 50.14
CA MET A 787 43.91 -1.16 50.76
C MET A 787 43.57 -1.17 52.25
N ALA A 788 43.98 -0.13 52.98
CA ALA A 788 43.72 -0.02 54.42
C ALA A 788 42.23 0.20 54.73
N GLN A 789 41.52 0.96 53.88
CA GLN A 789 40.08 1.14 53.99
C GLN A 789 39.31 -0.17 53.74
N MET A 790 39.72 -0.96 52.74
CA MET A 790 39.07 -2.22 52.37
C MET A 790 39.39 -3.35 53.37
N SER A 791 40.62 -3.42 53.90
CA SER A 791 41.01 -4.43 54.89
C SER A 791 40.52 -4.13 56.31
N GLY A 792 40.20 -2.86 56.59
CA GLY A 792 39.86 -2.37 57.92
C GLY A 792 41.08 -2.16 58.84
N ASP A 793 42.31 -2.35 58.35
CA ASP A 793 43.55 -2.19 59.13
C ASP A 793 44.29 -0.89 58.75
N MET A 794 44.04 0.16 59.54
CA MET A 794 44.66 1.48 59.39
C MET A 794 45.92 1.65 60.26
N SER A 795 46.50 0.57 60.79
CA SER A 795 47.69 0.67 61.64
C SER A 795 48.91 1.19 60.85
N ASP A 796 49.79 1.93 61.51
CA ASP A 796 51.05 2.42 60.91
C ASP A 796 51.91 1.27 60.33
N GLY A 797 51.81 0.08 60.92
CA GLY A 797 52.48 -1.14 60.43
C GLY A 797 51.88 -1.65 59.13
N ALA A 798 50.55 -1.72 59.04
CA ALA A 798 49.83 -2.16 57.84
C ALA A 798 50.00 -1.17 56.68
N LEU A 799 49.86 0.13 56.91
CA LEU A 799 50.08 1.17 55.89
C LEU A 799 51.52 1.13 55.32
N ARG A 800 52.54 0.93 56.16
CA ARG A 800 53.92 0.72 55.69
C ARG A 800 54.05 -0.54 54.82
N ARG A 801 53.37 -1.64 55.20
CA ARG A 801 53.35 -2.89 54.43
C ARG A 801 52.66 -2.68 53.08
N TYR A 802 51.50 -2.02 53.03
CA TYR A 802 50.74 -1.74 51.81
C TYR A 802 51.52 -0.85 50.84
N ARG A 803 52.09 0.28 51.30
CA ARG A 803 52.95 1.14 50.47
C ARG A 803 54.10 0.37 49.82
N LYS A 804 54.73 -0.54 50.58
CA LYS A 804 55.83 -1.39 50.08
C LYS A 804 55.36 -2.35 48.99
N MET A 805 54.16 -2.91 49.12
CA MET A 805 53.59 -3.81 48.11
C MET A 805 53.25 -3.06 46.82
N VAL A 806 52.59 -1.89 46.93
CA VAL A 806 52.25 -1.04 45.77
C VAL A 806 53.52 -0.60 45.05
N SER A 807 54.50 -0.03 45.78
CA SER A 807 55.76 0.42 45.19
C SER A 807 56.54 -0.73 44.55
N ARG A 808 56.50 -1.95 45.12
CA ARG A 808 57.12 -3.13 44.52
C ARG A 808 56.47 -3.49 43.17
N LEU A 809 55.14 -3.42 43.07
CA LEU A 809 54.42 -3.70 41.82
C LEU A 809 54.75 -2.66 40.75
N LEU A 810 54.73 -1.36 41.09
CA LEU A 810 55.09 -0.26 40.19
C LEU A 810 56.56 -0.35 39.74
N THR A 811 57.47 -0.81 40.62
CA THR A 811 58.90 -0.95 40.31
C THR A 811 59.23 -2.21 39.50
N ARG A 812 58.55 -3.34 39.75
CA ARG A 812 58.82 -4.66 39.11
C ARG A 812 58.80 -4.63 37.59
N ARG A 813 58.13 -3.66 36.96
CA ARG A 813 58.05 -3.56 35.50
C ARG A 813 58.79 -2.37 34.88
N ALA A 814 59.23 -1.39 35.68
CA ALA A 814 60.17 -0.36 35.21
C ALA A 814 61.50 -0.98 34.70
N ASP A 815 61.89 -2.15 35.24
CA ASP A 815 63.04 -2.92 34.80
C ASP A 815 62.77 -3.87 33.60
N ALA A 816 61.50 -4.14 33.27
CA ALA A 816 61.12 -5.12 32.23
C ALA A 816 60.86 -4.49 30.84
N GLN A 817 60.81 -3.16 30.72
CA GLN A 817 60.82 -2.46 29.44
C GLN A 817 61.89 -1.35 29.43
N PRO A 818 62.94 -1.42 28.58
CA PRO A 818 63.84 -0.30 28.43
C PRO A 818 63.08 0.87 27.81
N SER A 819 63.17 2.04 28.46
CA SER A 819 62.62 3.29 27.93
C SER A 819 63.06 3.52 26.47
N LEU A 820 62.21 4.17 25.67
CA LEU A 820 62.53 4.56 24.28
C LEU A 820 63.84 5.37 24.19
N ALA A 821 64.16 6.12 25.26
CA ALA A 821 65.40 6.87 25.41
C ALA A 821 66.66 6.00 25.57
N ALA A 822 66.54 4.79 26.14
CA ALA A 822 67.63 3.83 26.23
C ALA A 822 67.92 3.15 24.88
N ARG A 823 66.90 2.93 24.04
CA ARG A 823 67.07 2.41 22.67
C ARG A 823 67.79 3.39 21.74
N LEU A 824 67.62 4.70 21.95
CA LEU A 824 68.21 5.74 21.12
C LEU A 824 69.64 6.14 21.51
N ARG A 825 70.15 5.72 22.68
CA ARG A 825 71.53 5.99 23.12
C ARG A 825 72.54 4.87 22.83
N GLY A 826 72.08 3.70 22.37
CA GLY A 826 72.92 2.53 22.08
C GLY A 826 73.44 2.44 20.63
N SER A 827 73.10 3.39 19.75
CA SER A 827 73.60 3.45 18.37
C SER A 827 74.58 4.62 18.17
N ARG A 828 75.78 4.48 18.74
CA ARG A 828 77.01 5.06 18.19
C ARG A 828 78.17 4.09 18.36
#